data_AF-D2VWG0-F1
#
_entry.id   AF-D2VWG0-F1
#
_cell.length_a   1.000
_cell.length_b   1.000
_cell.length_c   1.000
_cell.angle_alpha   90.00
_cell.angle_beta   90.00
_cell.angle_gamma   90.00
#
_symmetry.space_group_name_H-M   'P 1'
#
loop_
_entity.id
_entity.type
_entity.pdbx_description
1 polymer ?
#
loop_
_entity_poly.entity_id
_entity_poly.type
_entity_poly.pdbx_seq_one_letter_code
_entity_poly.pdbx_strand_id
1 'polypeptide(L)'
;MLNINFSSLSQSDKNYILEQIKWNDCSCLEKVNETLKKDREFVLETIKKHGSALEYADESLKQDREFILTAVKTNGNSFRYIDEKFKKDREIVLEGFKENLSALEYADKSLKKDRDFMLTAVKQNGLALQHADKLLKKDRKIVLEAVKEKAYAFKYANKSFTKDREFMLEAIESNPYAFGNANVSFKKDRQFMLDAVKRNGLALHYYQDDLFRKDREIVLEAVKTNGKILKHLSESFRKDREVVFQAFQNWKKALKYASASLRNDKLFLYWISKHDLNTAREYSPHLVQIIENHSKLQTKLSTNIIDIYSKSFSDENELYYCLELPKNNPKSKSTLFNLNPTYSTVFIEKLVIFQIWKRLTESTIDIFYLESPNYYLFCFRLEKFLEENSTQPIGLKDLKRVVETISSKFETSHYNKKETSQILYFFTKWTESEKTFNNYKQILSKYNELHGDLSKIFRAMNQYYNYFSNDYDFISILGHGGEGVVLKVFHKSSRSLRAVKFKYNTEESEESGNELLKLLRRKDLTGKINYFDCGMIHNHLYSVMELGEESLADYISRNFEIYMNRTAKSKDKLIEILQIFIKVLESVKSIHDHNILHRDLDPQNIVKIQDEYKIIDFETSKVIKTGNSITIARGKYSYMSPEVSHDSYTDDMLKNGDEMKLAHNIGNITISCDLFSLGCILLKLLTNVPLQLDEQFIHDSDISKYNDNFTYFNVYGKYFFTVVTTSEGEMKLHYAIEKLINSSIMEEYGVNHLLIRCIITMIQRDSSKRLSCRVHKTTLESVVKFLKGESKELKEITDYKEIISLKSYSQLIEENKKLNENQKALEEKIKILEEEIRKWKLNSQ
;
A
#
# COMPACT_ATOMS: atom_id res chain seq x y z
N MET A 1 34.67 62.60 -41.37
CA MET A 1 35.36 61.86 -42.46
C MET A 1 36.40 62.79 -43.05
N LEU A 2 37.66 62.36 -43.17
CA LEU A 2 38.64 63.00 -44.04
C LEU A 2 38.67 62.22 -45.36
N ASN A 3 38.63 62.89 -46.50
CA ASN A 3 38.80 62.25 -47.81
C ASN A 3 40.28 61.94 -48.04
N ILE A 4 40.78 60.91 -47.36
CA ILE A 4 42.12 60.34 -47.60
C ILE A 4 42.10 59.66 -48.96
N ASN A 5 42.92 60.13 -49.89
CA ASN A 5 43.10 59.44 -51.16
C ASN A 5 44.08 58.27 -51.02
N PHE A 6 43.55 57.09 -50.71
CA PHE A 6 44.34 55.87 -50.54
C PHE A 6 45.14 55.46 -51.81
N SER A 7 44.75 55.95 -53.00
CA SER A 7 45.42 55.60 -54.26
C SER A 7 46.78 56.29 -54.45
N SER A 8 47.06 57.35 -53.70
CA SER A 8 48.34 58.08 -53.72
C SER A 8 49.31 57.65 -52.63
N LEU A 9 48.94 56.69 -51.77
CA LEU A 9 49.83 56.15 -50.74
C LEU A 9 50.83 55.14 -51.34
N SER A 10 52.03 55.10 -50.78
CA SER A 10 53.19 54.39 -51.31
C SER A 10 53.80 53.41 -50.31
N GLN A 11 54.90 52.76 -50.70
CA GLN A 11 55.63 51.78 -49.88
C GLN A 11 56.11 52.33 -48.52
N SER A 12 56.25 53.66 -48.39
CA SER A 12 56.55 54.35 -47.13
C SER A 12 55.43 54.27 -46.08
N ASP A 13 54.18 54.12 -46.54
CA ASP A 13 53.00 54.48 -45.74
C ASP A 13 52.33 53.27 -45.08
N LYS A 14 52.93 52.07 -45.24
CA LYS A 14 52.43 50.78 -44.70
C LYS A 14 51.94 50.90 -43.26
N ASN A 15 52.77 51.45 -42.37
CA ASN A 15 52.48 51.53 -40.94
C ASN A 15 51.25 52.39 -40.65
N TYR A 16 51.09 53.51 -41.35
CA TYR A 16 49.92 54.38 -41.22
C TYR A 16 48.64 53.69 -41.69
N ILE A 17 48.68 52.97 -42.83
CA ILE A 17 47.54 52.19 -43.33
C ILE A 17 47.20 51.06 -42.34
N LEU A 18 48.21 50.35 -41.81
CA LEU A 18 48.06 49.29 -40.81
C LEU A 18 47.52 49.79 -39.45
N GLU A 19 47.68 51.07 -39.13
CA GLU A 19 46.99 51.71 -37.99
C GLU A 19 45.56 52.13 -38.32
N GLN A 20 45.26 52.66 -39.51
CA GLN A 20 43.87 52.99 -39.89
C GLN A 20 42.98 51.74 -39.96
N ILE A 21 43.54 50.61 -40.42
CA ILE A 21 42.90 49.29 -40.45
C ILE A 21 42.60 48.75 -39.05
N LYS A 22 43.29 49.22 -38.00
CA LYS A 22 43.00 48.84 -36.61
C LYS A 22 41.66 49.40 -36.10
N TRP A 23 41.12 50.43 -36.74
CA TRP A 23 39.92 51.16 -36.29
C TRP A 23 38.78 51.21 -37.32
N ASN A 24 39.00 50.72 -38.55
CA ASN A 24 38.02 50.72 -39.64
C ASN A 24 37.90 49.33 -40.28
N ASP A 25 36.91 49.17 -41.16
CA ASP A 25 36.78 48.00 -42.03
C ASP A 25 37.90 47.94 -43.11
N CYS A 26 38.18 46.71 -43.56
CA CYS A 26 39.22 46.37 -44.53
C CYS A 26 38.97 46.90 -45.96
N SER A 27 37.76 47.40 -46.26
CA SER A 27 37.39 47.99 -47.57
C SER A 27 38.25 49.18 -48.01
N CYS A 28 39.06 49.78 -47.14
CA CYS A 28 40.09 50.74 -47.55
C CYS A 28 41.15 50.16 -48.51
N LEU A 29 41.40 48.84 -48.48
CA LEU A 29 42.37 48.14 -49.33
C LEU A 29 42.01 48.13 -50.81
N GLU A 30 40.71 48.21 -51.15
CA GLU A 30 40.21 48.37 -52.52
C GLU A 30 40.96 49.49 -53.26
N LYS A 31 41.20 50.59 -52.54
CA LYS A 31 41.66 51.89 -53.04
C LYS A 31 43.16 52.10 -52.89
N VAL A 32 43.89 51.13 -52.33
CA VAL A 32 45.36 51.17 -52.21
C VAL A 32 46.01 50.80 -53.54
N ASN A 33 47.20 51.32 -53.81
CA ASN A 33 47.97 51.07 -55.03
C ASN A 33 48.32 49.57 -55.22
N GLU A 34 48.30 49.10 -56.47
CA GLU A 34 48.54 47.70 -56.88
C GLU A 34 49.90 47.14 -56.44
N THR A 35 50.90 47.99 -56.24
CA THR A 35 52.21 47.59 -55.70
C THR A 35 52.12 47.10 -54.25
N LEU A 36 51.27 47.71 -53.43
CA LEU A 36 51.02 47.31 -52.04
C LEU A 36 50.09 46.10 -51.96
N LYS A 37 49.14 45.93 -52.90
CA LYS A 37 48.31 44.70 -53.00
C LYS A 37 49.12 43.44 -53.32
N LYS A 38 50.35 43.60 -53.83
CA LYS A 38 51.34 42.56 -54.12
C LYS A 38 52.38 42.36 -53.00
N ASP A 39 52.40 43.22 -51.99
CA ASP A 39 53.40 43.16 -50.93
C ASP A 39 53.05 42.09 -49.89
N ARG A 40 53.80 40.98 -49.91
CA ARG A 40 53.54 39.80 -49.06
C ARG A 40 53.42 40.18 -47.58
N GLU A 41 54.35 40.97 -47.06
CA GLU A 41 54.42 41.29 -45.63
C GLU A 41 53.24 42.15 -45.18
N PHE A 42 52.97 43.23 -45.93
CA PHE A 42 51.87 44.16 -45.66
C PHE A 42 50.50 43.49 -45.77
N VAL A 43 50.28 42.70 -46.83
CA VAL A 43 48.99 41.99 -47.02
C VAL A 43 48.81 40.90 -45.98
N LEU A 44 49.86 40.17 -45.58
CA LEU A 44 49.77 39.15 -44.53
C LEU A 44 49.49 39.75 -43.14
N GLU A 45 50.14 40.86 -42.77
CA GLU A 45 49.84 41.54 -41.50
C GLU A 45 48.42 42.12 -41.49
N THR A 46 47.95 42.60 -42.64
CA THR A 46 46.58 43.08 -42.81
C THR A 46 45.56 41.95 -42.68
N ILE A 47 45.78 40.81 -43.35
CA ILE A 47 44.95 39.61 -43.26
C ILE A 47 44.88 39.08 -41.82
N LYS A 48 45.98 39.14 -41.06
CA LYS A 48 46.02 38.77 -39.63
C LYS A 48 45.13 39.66 -38.75
N LYS A 49 44.85 40.90 -39.17
CA LYS A 49 43.94 41.84 -38.49
C LYS A 49 42.49 41.70 -38.95
N HIS A 50 42.26 41.52 -40.26
CA HIS A 50 40.94 41.28 -40.85
C HIS A 50 41.04 40.28 -42.00
N GLY A 51 40.58 39.04 -41.81
CA GLY A 51 40.71 37.99 -42.83
C GLY A 51 40.05 38.32 -44.18
N SER A 52 38.98 39.12 -44.16
CA SER A 52 38.27 39.59 -45.36
C SER A 52 39.12 40.47 -46.28
N ALA A 53 40.25 41.00 -45.81
CA ALA A 53 41.26 41.66 -46.64
C ALA A 53 41.74 40.83 -47.84
N LEU A 54 41.61 39.50 -47.77
CA LEU A 54 41.90 38.57 -48.86
C LEU A 54 41.15 38.91 -50.17
N GLU A 55 39.96 39.52 -50.11
CA GLU A 55 39.20 39.99 -51.28
C GLU A 55 40.03 40.92 -52.17
N TYR A 56 40.80 41.82 -51.55
CA TYR A 56 41.54 42.92 -52.19
C TYR A 56 43.02 42.61 -52.45
N ALA A 57 43.50 41.44 -52.03
CA ALA A 57 44.86 40.98 -52.33
C ALA A 57 45.05 40.70 -53.83
N ASP A 58 46.27 40.86 -54.33
CA ASP A 58 46.61 40.46 -55.70
C ASP A 58 46.42 38.95 -55.91
N GLU A 59 46.06 38.55 -57.13
CA GLU A 59 45.81 37.15 -57.47
C GLU A 59 47.03 36.24 -57.22
N SER A 60 48.27 36.73 -57.35
CA SER A 60 49.46 35.93 -57.01
C SER A 60 49.52 35.55 -55.52
N LEU A 61 49.01 36.39 -54.61
CA LEU A 61 48.93 36.10 -53.17
C LEU A 61 47.71 35.26 -52.82
N LYS A 62 46.58 35.43 -53.51
CA LYS A 62 45.40 34.55 -53.38
C LYS A 62 45.68 33.10 -53.78
N GLN A 63 46.73 32.86 -54.56
CA GLN A 63 47.16 31.51 -54.96
C GLN A 63 48.07 30.82 -53.93
N ASP A 64 48.45 31.48 -52.82
CA ASP A 64 49.31 30.96 -51.75
C ASP A 64 48.51 30.29 -50.59
N ARG A 65 48.91 29.07 -50.20
CA ARG A 65 48.25 28.29 -49.14
C ARG A 65 48.34 28.95 -47.75
N GLU A 66 49.46 29.60 -47.42
CA GLU A 66 49.69 30.25 -46.12
C GLU A 66 48.73 31.42 -45.93
N PHE A 67 48.54 32.22 -46.99
CA PHE A 67 47.65 33.38 -47.01
C PHE A 67 46.20 32.96 -46.82
N ILE A 68 45.76 31.98 -47.60
CA ILE A 68 44.40 31.46 -47.53
C ILE A 68 44.13 30.84 -46.16
N LEU A 69 45.04 30.02 -45.63
CA LEU A 69 44.90 29.41 -44.30
C LEU A 69 44.88 30.46 -43.18
N THR A 70 45.64 31.55 -43.31
CA THR A 70 45.63 32.64 -42.32
C THR A 70 44.34 33.46 -42.38
N ALA A 71 43.91 33.89 -43.59
CA ALA A 71 42.67 34.64 -43.78
C ALA A 71 41.43 33.88 -43.30
N VAL A 72 41.39 32.59 -43.59
CA VAL A 72 40.28 31.70 -43.21
C VAL A 72 40.27 31.45 -41.69
N LYS A 73 41.43 31.40 -41.01
CA LYS A 73 41.55 31.35 -39.55
C LYS A 73 41.21 32.68 -38.85
N THR A 74 41.46 33.83 -39.48
CA THR A 74 41.10 35.14 -38.91
C THR A 74 39.63 35.50 -39.13
N ASN A 75 39.00 35.05 -40.22
CA ASN A 75 37.57 35.26 -40.48
C ASN A 75 37.02 34.18 -41.43
N GLY A 76 36.11 33.33 -40.96
CA GLY A 76 35.49 32.26 -41.78
C GLY A 76 34.71 32.76 -43.00
N ASN A 77 34.28 34.03 -43.03
CA ASN A 77 33.62 34.61 -44.20
C ASN A 77 34.57 34.79 -45.39
N SER A 78 35.89 34.88 -45.14
CA SER A 78 36.93 34.98 -46.18
C SER A 78 36.93 33.78 -47.13
N PHE A 79 36.35 32.65 -46.69
CA PHE A 79 36.19 31.43 -47.48
C PHE A 79 35.43 31.65 -48.80
N ARG A 80 34.60 32.69 -48.90
CA ARG A 80 33.89 33.04 -50.16
C ARG A 80 34.82 33.52 -51.28
N TYR A 81 36.04 33.95 -50.97
CA TYR A 81 37.02 34.52 -51.90
C TYR A 81 38.14 33.57 -52.32
N ILE A 82 38.20 32.37 -51.76
CA ILE A 82 39.31 31.43 -52.03
C ILE A 82 39.12 30.76 -53.40
N ASP A 83 40.22 30.41 -54.05
CA ASP A 83 40.24 29.66 -55.31
C ASP A 83 39.60 28.25 -55.13
N GLU A 84 38.92 27.75 -56.17
CA GLU A 84 38.32 26.40 -56.21
C GLU A 84 39.31 25.27 -55.87
N LYS A 85 40.61 25.45 -56.15
CA LYS A 85 41.66 24.50 -55.77
C LYS A 85 41.77 24.33 -54.25
N PHE A 86 41.53 25.40 -53.48
CA PHE A 86 41.59 25.39 -52.02
C PHE A 86 40.29 24.94 -51.36
N LYS A 87 39.14 25.01 -52.05
CA LYS A 87 37.85 24.44 -51.58
C LYS A 87 37.85 22.90 -51.52
N LYS A 88 38.95 22.27 -51.95
CA LYS A 88 39.25 20.83 -51.85
C LYS A 88 40.26 20.50 -50.74
N ASP A 89 40.92 21.49 -50.15
CA ASP A 89 41.90 21.28 -49.08
C ASP A 89 41.19 21.02 -47.75
N ARG A 90 41.37 19.81 -47.20
CA ARG A 90 40.71 19.37 -45.96
C ARG A 90 40.99 20.30 -44.77
N GLU A 91 42.20 20.82 -44.66
CA GLU A 91 42.59 21.70 -43.55
C GLU A 91 41.89 23.05 -43.70
N ILE A 92 42.05 23.71 -44.85
CA ILE A 92 41.48 25.04 -45.10
C ILE A 92 39.95 25.02 -44.91
N VAL A 93 39.27 23.98 -45.41
CA VAL A 93 37.81 23.85 -45.25
C VAL A 93 37.41 23.62 -43.80
N LEU A 94 38.15 22.80 -43.02
CA LEU A 94 37.84 22.57 -41.62
C LEU A 94 38.15 23.78 -40.73
N GLU A 95 39.26 24.50 -40.98
CA GLU A 95 39.58 25.72 -40.25
C GLU A 95 38.55 26.82 -40.51
N GLY A 96 38.11 27.00 -41.77
CA GLY A 96 37.05 27.95 -42.10
C GLY A 96 35.68 27.57 -41.53
N PHE A 97 35.44 26.27 -41.36
CA PHE A 97 34.20 25.75 -40.77
C PHE A 97 34.12 25.97 -39.25
N LYS A 98 35.24 26.05 -38.53
CA LYS A 98 35.25 26.45 -37.11
C LYS A 98 34.68 27.86 -36.94
N GLU A 99 35.13 28.78 -37.79
CA GLU A 99 34.76 30.20 -37.73
C GLU A 99 33.39 30.49 -38.36
N ASN A 100 33.01 29.82 -39.45
CA ASN A 100 31.66 29.93 -40.01
C ASN A 100 31.16 28.64 -40.68
N LEU A 101 29.95 28.21 -40.26
CA LEU A 101 29.15 27.15 -40.88
C LEU A 101 29.09 27.22 -42.41
N SER A 102 29.07 28.43 -42.99
CA SER A 102 28.96 28.62 -44.45
C SER A 102 30.16 28.11 -45.24
N ALA A 103 31.34 27.87 -44.63
CA ALA A 103 32.49 27.32 -45.34
C ALA A 103 32.18 25.94 -45.96
N LEU A 104 31.36 25.11 -45.30
CA LEU A 104 30.87 23.85 -45.87
C LEU A 104 29.89 24.02 -47.03
N GLU A 105 29.27 25.18 -47.21
CA GLU A 105 28.44 25.44 -48.37
C GLU A 105 29.28 25.55 -49.65
N TYR A 106 30.44 26.21 -49.56
CA TYR A 106 31.38 26.40 -50.67
C TYR A 106 32.35 25.22 -50.87
N ALA A 107 32.53 24.34 -49.88
CA ALA A 107 33.39 23.16 -49.98
C ALA A 107 33.09 22.26 -51.20
N ASP A 108 34.10 21.64 -51.79
CA ASP A 108 33.93 20.83 -53.01
C ASP A 108 33.03 19.59 -52.79
N LYS A 109 32.38 19.14 -53.88
CA LYS A 109 31.46 18.00 -53.88
C LYS A 109 32.14 16.66 -53.52
N SER A 110 33.46 16.54 -53.69
CA SER A 110 34.26 15.41 -53.23
C SER A 110 34.33 15.35 -51.70
N LEU A 111 34.67 16.45 -51.03
CA LEU A 111 34.71 16.53 -49.55
C LEU A 111 33.33 16.25 -48.93
N LYS A 112 32.24 16.74 -49.54
CA LYS A 112 30.85 16.45 -49.12
C LYS A 112 30.43 14.98 -49.26
N LYS A 113 31.21 14.18 -50.01
CA LYS A 113 31.08 12.72 -50.16
C LYS A 113 32.13 11.94 -49.38
N ASP A 114 33.21 12.59 -48.95
CA ASP A 114 34.26 11.97 -48.14
C ASP A 114 33.73 11.69 -46.73
N ARG A 115 33.73 10.41 -46.39
CA ARG A 115 33.10 9.89 -45.19
C ARG A 115 33.76 10.41 -43.91
N ASP A 116 35.08 10.45 -43.89
CA ASP A 116 35.84 10.79 -42.69
C ASP A 116 36.03 12.31 -42.53
N PHE A 117 36.03 13.05 -43.64
CA PHE A 117 35.87 14.51 -43.65
C PHE A 117 34.52 14.90 -43.04
N MET A 118 33.41 14.35 -43.55
CA MET A 118 32.09 14.68 -43.02
C MET A 118 31.90 14.18 -41.58
N LEU A 119 32.49 13.04 -41.20
CA LEU A 119 32.51 12.57 -39.81
C LEU A 119 33.29 13.53 -38.88
N THR A 120 34.36 14.16 -39.39
CA THR A 120 35.11 15.21 -38.65
C THR A 120 34.29 16.48 -38.53
N ALA A 121 33.63 16.90 -39.61
CA ALA A 121 32.79 18.10 -39.64
C ALA A 121 31.57 18.01 -38.71
N VAL A 122 30.82 16.90 -38.72
CA VAL A 122 29.64 16.75 -37.82
C VAL A 122 30.02 16.69 -36.33
N LYS A 123 31.26 16.30 -36.00
CA LYS A 123 31.79 16.34 -34.63
C LYS A 123 32.16 17.73 -34.16
N GLN A 124 32.49 18.64 -35.07
CA GLN A 124 32.71 20.05 -34.76
C GLN A 124 31.36 20.78 -34.68
N ASN A 125 30.44 20.51 -35.61
CA ASN A 125 29.08 21.06 -35.58
C ASN A 125 28.14 20.19 -36.42
N GLY A 126 27.16 19.53 -35.79
CA GLY A 126 26.26 18.54 -36.38
C GLY A 126 25.37 19.09 -37.50
N LEU A 127 25.19 20.41 -37.59
CA LEU A 127 24.53 21.05 -38.73
C LEU A 127 25.29 20.83 -40.06
N ALA A 128 26.58 20.46 -40.02
CA ALA A 128 27.34 19.98 -41.19
C ALA A 128 26.61 18.87 -41.97
N LEU A 129 25.78 18.07 -41.29
CA LEU A 129 24.96 17.03 -41.92
C LEU A 129 24.04 17.61 -43.02
N GLN A 130 23.69 18.89 -42.99
CA GLN A 130 22.90 19.52 -44.06
C GLN A 130 23.61 19.51 -45.43
N HIS A 131 24.94 19.67 -45.45
CA HIS A 131 25.75 19.73 -46.66
C HIS A 131 26.24 18.35 -47.15
N ALA A 132 26.14 17.32 -46.32
CA ALA A 132 26.55 15.95 -46.64
C ALA A 132 25.80 15.36 -47.86
N ASP A 133 26.44 14.44 -48.58
CA ASP A 133 25.79 13.66 -49.64
C ASP A 133 24.59 12.82 -49.15
N LYS A 134 23.65 12.50 -50.06
CA LYS A 134 22.46 11.68 -49.79
C LYS A 134 22.80 10.29 -49.24
N LEU A 135 23.96 9.73 -49.57
CA LEU A 135 24.44 8.46 -49.04
C LEU A 135 24.97 8.60 -47.60
N LEU A 136 25.74 9.66 -47.29
CA LEU A 136 26.23 9.90 -45.94
C LEU A 136 25.10 10.27 -44.96
N LYS A 137 24.00 10.86 -45.46
CA LYS A 137 22.73 11.03 -44.72
C LYS A 137 22.00 9.72 -44.38
N LYS A 138 22.50 8.57 -44.87
CA LYS A 138 22.10 7.21 -44.45
C LYS A 138 23.19 6.49 -43.62
N ASP A 139 24.36 7.07 -43.39
CA ASP A 139 25.39 6.45 -42.54
C ASP A 139 24.99 6.60 -41.06
N ARG A 140 24.73 5.47 -40.39
CA ARG A 140 24.34 5.40 -38.98
C ARG A 140 25.28 6.18 -38.06
N LYS A 141 26.59 6.10 -38.29
CA LYS A 141 27.62 6.70 -37.44
C LYS A 141 27.71 8.21 -37.65
N ILE A 142 27.64 8.69 -38.90
CA ILE A 142 27.65 10.14 -39.20
C ILE A 142 26.39 10.81 -38.63
N VAL A 143 25.21 10.19 -38.80
CA VAL A 143 23.97 10.78 -38.28
C VAL A 143 23.94 10.77 -36.74
N LEU A 144 24.38 9.70 -36.08
CA LEU A 144 24.41 9.65 -34.60
C LEU A 144 25.36 10.70 -34.01
N GLU A 145 26.57 10.87 -34.55
CA GLU A 145 27.51 11.90 -34.06
C GLU A 145 26.97 13.33 -34.34
N ALA A 146 26.25 13.55 -35.45
CA ALA A 146 25.57 14.82 -35.72
C ALA A 146 24.42 15.12 -34.75
N VAL A 147 23.61 14.11 -34.41
CA VAL A 147 22.48 14.20 -33.46
C VAL A 147 22.97 14.40 -32.03
N LYS A 148 24.08 13.74 -31.66
CA LYS A 148 24.78 13.90 -30.38
C LYS A 148 25.26 15.34 -30.16
N GLU A 149 25.83 15.98 -31.17
CA GLU A 149 26.19 17.41 -31.11
C GLU A 149 24.95 18.30 -31.10
N LYS A 150 24.03 18.15 -32.06
CA LYS A 150 22.76 18.89 -32.13
C LYS A 150 21.63 17.99 -32.62
N ALA A 151 20.69 17.61 -31.74
CA ALA A 151 19.53 16.78 -32.11
C ALA A 151 18.69 17.34 -33.27
N TYR A 152 18.63 18.67 -33.44
CA TYR A 152 17.95 19.31 -34.56
C TYR A 152 18.55 18.95 -35.94
N ALA A 153 19.81 18.51 -35.99
CA ALA A 153 20.43 17.99 -37.22
C ALA A 153 19.73 16.73 -37.75
N PHE A 154 18.97 15.99 -36.93
CA PHE A 154 18.16 14.83 -37.35
C PHE A 154 17.28 15.16 -38.56
N LYS A 155 16.76 16.39 -38.68
CA LYS A 155 15.92 16.80 -39.82
C LYS A 155 16.59 16.66 -41.20
N TYR A 156 17.92 16.58 -41.25
CA TYR A 156 18.72 16.39 -42.46
C TYR A 156 19.07 14.92 -42.74
N ALA A 157 18.83 14.02 -41.78
CA ALA A 157 19.05 12.58 -41.92
C ALA A 157 17.98 11.93 -42.83
N ASN A 158 18.20 10.68 -43.23
CA ASN A 158 17.20 9.96 -44.00
C ASN A 158 15.94 9.65 -43.16
N LYS A 159 14.76 9.93 -43.72
CA LYS A 159 13.46 9.69 -43.07
C LYS A 159 13.22 8.23 -42.66
N SER A 160 13.93 7.25 -43.27
CA SER A 160 13.88 5.85 -42.85
C SER A 160 14.17 5.66 -41.36
N PHE A 161 15.11 6.42 -40.82
CA PHE A 161 15.51 6.35 -39.41
C PHE A 161 14.38 6.65 -38.43
N THR A 162 13.37 7.44 -38.81
CA THR A 162 12.19 7.71 -37.94
C THR A 162 11.39 6.46 -37.59
N LYS A 163 11.53 5.39 -38.39
CA LYS A 163 10.86 4.08 -38.23
C LYS A 163 11.81 2.97 -37.76
N ASP A 164 13.12 3.20 -37.72
CA ASP A 164 14.08 2.23 -37.17
C ASP A 164 14.07 2.36 -35.63
N ARG A 165 13.52 1.34 -34.95
CA ARG A 165 13.36 1.32 -33.49
C ARG A 165 14.68 1.52 -32.77
N GLU A 166 15.69 0.74 -33.12
CA GLU A 166 16.97 0.71 -32.41
C GLU A 166 17.81 1.93 -32.75
N PHE A 167 17.75 2.44 -33.98
CA PHE A 167 18.35 3.72 -34.32
C PHE A 167 17.73 4.88 -33.52
N MET A 168 16.40 4.92 -33.41
CA MET A 168 15.75 5.96 -32.62
C MET A 168 16.16 5.87 -31.14
N LEU A 169 16.28 4.67 -30.59
CA LEU A 169 16.75 4.47 -29.21
C LEU A 169 18.22 4.90 -29.02
N GLU A 170 19.14 4.56 -29.93
CA GLU A 170 20.54 5.07 -29.93
C GLU A 170 20.61 6.60 -30.09
N ALA A 171 19.71 7.18 -30.88
CA ALA A 171 19.62 8.63 -31.07
C ALA A 171 19.10 9.34 -29.81
N ILE A 172 18.12 8.77 -29.10
CA ILE A 172 17.59 9.26 -27.82
C ILE A 172 18.62 9.12 -26.70
N GLU A 173 19.33 8.00 -26.67
CA GLU A 173 20.45 7.72 -25.78
C GLU A 173 21.52 8.83 -25.91
N SER A 174 21.94 9.09 -27.16
CA SER A 174 22.92 10.13 -27.51
C SER A 174 22.43 11.55 -27.24
N ASN A 175 21.17 11.86 -27.53
CA ASN A 175 20.57 13.18 -27.30
C ASN A 175 19.03 13.07 -27.17
N PRO A 176 18.43 13.29 -25.98
CA PRO A 176 17.04 12.92 -25.71
C PRO A 176 16.01 13.77 -26.48
N TYR A 177 16.40 14.95 -26.98
CA TYR A 177 15.60 15.74 -27.93
C TYR A 177 15.29 14.99 -29.23
N ALA A 178 16.07 13.94 -29.59
CA ALA A 178 15.83 13.12 -30.77
C ALA A 178 14.45 12.45 -30.75
N PHE A 179 13.86 12.19 -29.57
CA PHE A 179 12.51 11.61 -29.41
C PHE A 179 11.44 12.36 -30.22
N GLY A 180 11.59 13.69 -30.36
CA GLY A 180 10.70 14.54 -31.17
C GLY A 180 10.60 14.10 -32.64
N ASN A 181 11.61 13.39 -33.18
CA ASN A 181 11.65 12.90 -34.55
C ASN A 181 11.12 11.46 -34.72
N ALA A 182 10.82 10.74 -33.63
CA ALA A 182 10.29 9.38 -33.70
C ALA A 182 8.96 9.31 -34.46
N ASN A 183 8.64 8.15 -35.05
CA ASN A 183 7.35 7.92 -35.68
C ASN A 183 6.18 8.09 -34.66
N VAL A 184 4.99 8.43 -35.18
CA VAL A 184 3.78 8.58 -34.37
C VAL A 184 3.38 7.28 -33.67
N SER A 185 3.70 6.11 -34.23
CA SER A 185 3.54 4.82 -33.55
C SER A 185 4.36 4.75 -32.26
N PHE A 186 5.68 4.95 -32.34
CA PHE A 186 6.61 4.92 -31.20
C PHE A 186 6.28 5.98 -30.13
N LYS A 187 5.76 7.14 -30.54
CA LYS A 187 5.30 8.17 -29.59
C LYS A 187 4.09 7.76 -28.75
N LYS A 188 3.29 6.79 -29.22
CA LYS A 188 2.15 6.23 -28.47
C LYS A 188 2.44 4.87 -27.83
N ASP A 189 3.64 4.32 -28.04
CA ASP A 189 4.04 3.01 -27.53
C ASP A 189 4.67 3.13 -26.13
N ARG A 190 3.99 2.54 -25.13
CA ARG A 190 4.45 2.49 -23.74
C ARG A 190 5.80 1.77 -23.61
N GLN A 191 6.01 0.69 -24.35
CA GLN A 191 7.24 -0.09 -24.28
C GLN A 191 8.41 0.68 -24.91
N PHE A 192 8.18 1.37 -26.03
CA PHE A 192 9.17 2.28 -26.61
C PHE A 192 9.54 3.41 -25.65
N MET A 193 8.56 4.02 -24.96
CA MET A 193 8.84 5.04 -23.95
C MET A 193 9.64 4.48 -22.77
N LEU A 194 9.30 3.28 -22.28
CA LEU A 194 10.01 2.63 -21.17
C LEU A 194 11.46 2.30 -21.55
N ASP A 195 11.72 1.79 -22.75
CA ASP A 195 13.09 1.49 -23.21
C ASP A 195 13.88 2.76 -23.57
N ALA A 196 13.20 3.85 -23.96
CA ALA A 196 13.81 5.16 -24.14
C ALA A 196 14.29 5.76 -22.80
N VAL A 197 13.51 5.68 -21.72
CA VAL A 197 13.95 6.19 -20.40
C VAL A 197 15.05 5.33 -19.76
N LYS A 198 15.08 4.01 -20.03
CA LYS A 198 16.19 3.12 -19.63
C LYS A 198 17.53 3.54 -20.24
N ARG A 199 17.53 4.11 -21.45
CA ARG A 199 18.74 4.64 -22.10
C ARG A 199 19.02 6.09 -21.71
N ASN A 200 18.00 6.95 -21.63
CA ASN A 200 18.16 8.34 -21.22
C ASN A 200 16.87 8.91 -20.59
N GLY A 201 16.83 8.98 -19.25
CA GLY A 201 15.65 9.42 -18.49
C GLY A 201 15.10 10.80 -18.85
N LEU A 202 15.91 11.69 -19.45
CA LEU A 202 15.43 12.99 -19.94
C LEU A 202 14.49 12.90 -21.14
N ALA A 203 14.36 11.74 -21.80
CA ALA A 203 13.37 11.52 -22.85
C ALA A 203 11.93 11.84 -22.40
N LEU A 204 11.58 11.48 -21.15
CA LEU A 204 10.26 11.73 -20.55
C LEU A 204 9.98 13.23 -20.29
N HIS A 205 11.03 14.07 -20.19
CA HIS A 205 10.87 15.53 -20.13
C HIS A 205 10.60 16.12 -21.51
N TYR A 206 11.34 15.70 -22.53
CA TYR A 206 11.23 16.27 -23.89
C TYR A 206 10.07 15.68 -24.71
N TYR A 207 9.46 14.59 -24.25
CA TYR A 207 8.11 14.23 -24.69
C TYR A 207 7.08 15.16 -24.05
N GLN A 208 6.13 15.66 -24.86
CA GLN A 208 5.21 16.75 -24.49
C GLN A 208 3.84 16.29 -23.99
N ASP A 209 3.49 15.02 -24.15
CA ASP A 209 2.21 14.45 -23.71
C ASP A 209 2.33 13.92 -22.27
N ASP A 210 1.35 14.25 -21.43
CA ASP A 210 1.30 13.86 -20.02
C ASP A 210 0.92 12.39 -19.79
N LEU A 211 0.52 11.66 -20.85
CA LEU A 211 0.15 10.24 -20.80
C LEU A 211 1.16 9.39 -20.00
N PHE A 212 2.45 9.48 -20.36
CA PHE A 212 3.52 8.70 -19.70
C PHE A 212 4.08 9.38 -18.43
N ARG A 213 3.85 10.69 -18.24
CA ARG A 213 4.32 11.42 -17.05
C ARG A 213 3.51 11.12 -15.79
N LYS A 214 2.38 10.42 -15.94
CA LYS A 214 1.55 9.90 -14.86
C LYS A 214 1.82 8.42 -14.53
N ASP A 215 2.62 7.74 -15.36
CA ASP A 215 2.97 6.32 -15.19
C ASP A 215 4.12 6.16 -14.20
N ARG A 216 3.85 5.57 -13.02
CA ARG A 216 4.85 5.42 -11.94
C ARG A 216 6.04 4.56 -12.36
N GLU A 217 5.86 3.56 -13.24
CA GLU A 217 6.96 2.69 -13.68
C GLU A 217 7.93 3.47 -14.58
N ILE A 218 7.40 4.18 -15.58
CA ILE A 218 8.19 5.00 -16.51
C ILE A 218 8.88 6.14 -15.74
N VAL A 219 8.19 6.75 -14.77
CA VAL A 219 8.77 7.78 -13.89
C VAL A 219 9.91 7.23 -13.03
N LEU A 220 9.74 6.08 -12.38
CA LEU A 220 10.79 5.44 -11.58
C LEU A 220 12.03 5.11 -12.43
N GLU A 221 11.83 4.55 -13.63
CA GLU A 221 12.95 4.19 -14.50
C GLU A 221 13.67 5.43 -15.05
N ALA A 222 12.94 6.51 -15.34
CA ALA A 222 13.53 7.79 -15.76
C ALA A 222 14.36 8.48 -14.67
N VAL A 223 13.99 8.38 -13.39
CA VAL A 223 14.79 8.97 -12.30
C VAL A 223 16.05 8.16 -11.97
N LYS A 224 16.00 6.81 -12.08
CA LYS A 224 17.18 5.94 -11.93
C LYS A 224 18.28 6.29 -12.93
N THR A 225 17.90 6.57 -14.19
CA THR A 225 18.86 6.86 -15.26
C THR A 225 19.24 8.34 -15.34
N ASN A 226 18.35 9.27 -14.99
CA ASN A 226 18.67 10.69 -14.94
C ASN A 226 17.85 11.48 -13.91
N GLY A 227 18.35 11.56 -12.67
CA GLY A 227 17.71 12.24 -11.54
C GLY A 227 17.43 13.73 -11.74
N LYS A 228 18.01 14.35 -12.78
CA LYS A 228 17.66 15.72 -13.21
C LYS A 228 16.21 15.86 -13.68
N ILE A 229 15.52 14.78 -14.04
CA ILE A 229 14.11 14.86 -14.45
C ILE A 229 13.17 15.23 -13.30
N LEU A 230 13.55 14.97 -12.04
CA LEU A 230 12.69 15.23 -10.88
C LEU A 230 12.15 16.67 -10.85
N LYS A 231 12.91 17.66 -11.34
CA LYS A 231 12.50 19.07 -11.46
C LYS A 231 11.34 19.36 -12.43
N HIS A 232 10.92 18.36 -13.20
CA HIS A 232 9.86 18.43 -14.21
C HIS A 232 8.68 17.50 -13.91
N LEU A 233 8.72 16.73 -12.81
CA LEU A 233 7.65 15.83 -12.42
C LEU A 233 6.56 16.55 -11.60
N SER A 234 5.38 15.95 -11.50
CA SER A 234 4.26 16.44 -10.69
C SER A 234 4.61 16.52 -9.20
N GLU A 235 3.85 17.32 -8.44
CA GLU A 235 4.02 17.42 -6.99
C GLU A 235 3.82 16.07 -6.27
N SER A 236 3.01 15.15 -6.83
CA SER A 236 2.85 13.79 -6.32
C SER A 236 4.15 12.98 -6.38
N PHE A 237 4.83 12.93 -7.53
CA PHE A 237 6.11 12.22 -7.65
C PHE A 237 7.27 12.97 -6.96
N ARG A 238 7.14 14.28 -6.73
CA ARG A 238 8.07 15.05 -5.88
C ARG A 238 7.79 14.86 -4.37
N LYS A 239 6.73 14.15 -3.98
CA LYS A 239 6.42 13.66 -2.61
C LYS A 239 6.71 12.17 -2.42
N ASP A 240 6.78 11.40 -3.50
CA ASP A 240 7.10 9.96 -3.46
C ASP A 240 8.56 9.72 -3.00
N ARG A 241 8.71 9.09 -1.83
CA ARG A 241 10.00 8.80 -1.18
C ARG A 241 10.92 7.94 -2.07
N GLU A 242 10.37 6.98 -2.80
CA GLU A 242 11.15 6.07 -3.66
C GLU A 242 11.65 6.83 -4.89
N VAL A 243 10.76 7.53 -5.59
CA VAL A 243 11.10 8.31 -6.80
C VAL A 243 12.15 9.38 -6.50
N VAL A 244 11.99 10.12 -5.40
CA VAL A 244 12.93 11.17 -5.01
C VAL A 244 14.28 10.59 -4.58
N PHE A 245 14.30 9.43 -3.92
CA PHE A 245 15.56 8.78 -3.53
C PHE A 245 16.33 8.23 -4.74
N GLN A 246 15.65 7.54 -5.67
CA GLN A 246 16.28 7.07 -6.92
C GLN A 246 16.84 8.24 -7.73
N ALA A 247 16.12 9.37 -7.80
CA ALA A 247 16.62 10.60 -8.40
C ALA A 247 17.87 11.15 -7.69
N PHE A 248 17.91 11.10 -6.34
CA PHE A 248 19.06 11.53 -5.54
C PHE A 248 20.29 10.62 -5.73
N GLN A 249 20.10 9.29 -5.78
CA GLN A 249 21.20 8.34 -5.99
C GLN A 249 21.90 8.58 -7.33
N ASN A 250 21.12 8.87 -8.39
CA ASN A 250 21.66 9.24 -9.70
C ASN A 250 22.24 10.67 -9.71
N TRP A 251 21.54 11.63 -9.10
CA TRP A 251 21.95 13.04 -9.08
C TRP A 251 21.64 13.70 -7.74
N LYS A 252 22.63 13.82 -6.87
CA LYS A 252 22.52 14.37 -5.49
C LYS A 252 21.71 15.67 -5.38
N LYS A 253 21.87 16.58 -6.35
CA LYS A 253 21.14 17.88 -6.40
C LYS A 253 19.64 17.75 -6.74
N ALA A 254 19.14 16.54 -7.03
CA ALA A 254 17.71 16.25 -7.17
C ALA A 254 16.93 16.61 -5.91
N LEU A 255 17.54 16.48 -4.71
CA LEU A 255 16.88 16.77 -3.43
C LEU A 255 16.31 18.20 -3.36
N LYS A 256 16.97 19.17 -4.01
CA LYS A 256 16.46 20.55 -4.14
C LYS A 256 15.06 20.63 -4.75
N TYR A 257 14.72 19.69 -5.63
CA TYR A 257 13.48 19.64 -6.39
C TYR A 257 12.41 18.74 -5.77
N ALA A 258 12.73 18.00 -4.72
CA ALA A 258 11.72 17.35 -3.90
C ALA A 258 10.73 18.36 -3.31
N SER A 259 9.54 17.90 -2.94
CA SER A 259 8.49 18.69 -2.29
C SER A 259 8.98 19.34 -0.98
N ALA A 260 8.35 20.45 -0.58
CA ALA A 260 8.71 21.12 0.68
C ALA A 260 8.47 20.21 1.90
N SER A 261 7.43 19.36 1.87
CA SER A 261 7.19 18.35 2.89
C SER A 261 8.32 17.33 2.99
N LEU A 262 8.83 16.81 1.86
CA LEU A 262 9.85 15.76 1.86
C LEU A 262 11.28 16.31 2.06
N ARG A 263 11.56 17.56 1.67
CA ARG A 263 12.83 18.23 2.03
C ARG A 263 12.93 18.55 3.53
N ASN A 264 11.79 18.66 4.21
CA ASN A 264 11.72 18.92 5.65
C ASN A 264 11.45 17.63 6.46
N ASP A 265 11.23 16.50 5.79
CA ASP A 265 11.08 15.18 6.38
C ASP A 265 12.44 14.75 6.97
N LYS A 266 12.56 14.82 8.30
CA LYS A 266 13.77 14.47 9.07
C LYS A 266 14.21 13.02 8.83
N LEU A 267 13.27 12.15 8.52
CA LEU A 267 13.41 10.70 8.34
C LEU A 267 14.09 10.45 6.99
N PHE A 268 13.55 11.10 5.96
CA PHE A 268 14.13 11.12 4.62
C PHE A 268 15.52 11.76 4.64
N LEU A 269 15.70 12.90 5.30
CA LEU A 269 17.02 13.54 5.43
C LEU A 269 18.05 12.68 6.17
N TYR A 270 17.65 11.90 7.19
CA TYR A 270 18.56 10.93 7.82
C TYR A 270 18.94 9.82 6.84
N TRP A 271 17.99 9.27 6.09
CA TRP A 271 18.29 8.22 5.11
C TRP A 271 19.23 8.75 4.02
N ILE A 272 19.00 9.97 3.52
CA ILE A 272 19.93 10.69 2.65
C ILE A 272 21.31 10.82 3.29
N SER A 273 21.41 11.13 4.60
CA SER A 273 22.69 11.26 5.31
C SER A 273 23.52 9.97 5.36
N LYS A 274 22.91 8.79 5.26
CA LYS A 274 23.62 7.50 5.16
C LYS A 274 24.37 7.34 3.84
N HIS A 275 23.91 8.02 2.79
CA HIS A 275 24.49 7.97 1.44
C HIS A 275 25.29 9.25 1.09
N ASP A 276 24.93 10.40 1.66
CA ASP A 276 25.71 11.64 1.59
C ASP A 276 25.44 12.58 2.77
N LEU A 277 26.35 12.55 3.76
CA LEU A 277 26.38 13.49 4.88
C LEU A 277 26.47 14.96 4.43
N ASN A 278 27.18 15.28 3.34
CA ASN A 278 27.34 16.67 2.92
C ASN A 278 26.04 17.23 2.34
N THR A 279 25.37 16.46 1.46
CA THR A 279 24.04 16.84 0.96
C THR A 279 23.04 16.93 2.11
N ALA A 280 23.04 15.98 3.06
CA ALA A 280 22.14 16.07 4.22
C ALA A 280 22.42 17.33 5.10
N ARG A 281 23.68 17.77 5.21
CA ARG A 281 24.06 18.98 5.98
C ARG A 281 23.51 20.26 5.35
N GLU A 282 23.26 20.30 4.03
CA GLU A 282 22.63 21.46 3.37
C GLU A 282 21.17 21.67 3.81
N TYR A 283 20.42 20.59 4.07
CA TYR A 283 18.97 20.65 4.38
C TYR A 283 18.67 20.50 5.88
N SER A 284 19.54 19.82 6.63
CA SER A 284 19.49 19.83 8.10
C SER A 284 20.91 19.80 8.70
N PRO A 285 21.53 20.98 8.87
CA PRO A 285 22.85 21.11 9.51
C PRO A 285 22.87 20.47 10.90
N HIS A 286 21.80 20.65 11.68
CA HIS A 286 21.68 20.14 13.05
C HIS A 286 21.60 18.60 13.09
N LEU A 287 20.91 17.97 12.13
CA LEU A 287 20.85 16.50 12.03
C LEU A 287 22.23 15.92 11.73
N VAL A 288 22.98 16.52 10.79
CA VAL A 288 24.31 16.03 10.46
C VAL A 288 25.33 16.37 11.54
N GLN A 289 25.23 17.52 12.23
CA GLN A 289 26.05 17.81 13.42
C GLN A 289 25.83 16.78 14.54
N ILE A 290 24.59 16.29 14.74
CA ILE A 290 24.31 15.15 15.61
C ILE A 290 25.05 13.89 15.12
N ILE A 291 24.98 13.57 13.83
CA ILE A 291 25.61 12.35 13.25
C ILE A 291 27.15 12.41 13.24
N GLU A 292 27.74 13.58 13.02
CA GLU A 292 29.20 13.78 13.04
C GLU A 292 29.76 13.77 14.48
N ASN A 293 28.96 14.19 15.47
CA ASN A 293 29.26 13.90 16.86
C ASN A 293 29.14 12.38 17.13
N HIS A 294 28.13 11.70 16.55
CA HIS A 294 27.98 10.24 16.69
C HIS A 294 29.11 9.42 16.07
N SER A 295 29.83 9.88 15.04
CA SER A 295 30.97 9.13 14.49
C SER A 295 32.13 9.02 15.49
N LYS A 296 32.44 10.13 16.18
CA LYS A 296 33.40 10.13 17.31
C LYS A 296 32.87 9.33 18.50
N LEU A 297 31.55 9.30 18.71
CA LEU A 297 30.87 8.45 19.69
C LEU A 297 30.60 6.99 19.23
N GLN A 298 31.14 6.50 18.09
CA GLN A 298 31.15 5.05 17.84
C GLN A 298 31.95 4.28 18.92
N THR A 299 32.86 4.97 19.61
CA THR A 299 33.56 4.45 20.81
C THR A 299 32.73 4.55 22.10
N LYS A 300 31.57 5.22 22.09
CA LYS A 300 30.76 5.58 23.28
C LYS A 300 29.24 5.60 22.99
N LEU A 301 28.62 4.43 23.14
CA LEU A 301 27.23 4.21 23.57
C LEU A 301 26.09 4.80 22.70
N SER A 302 25.54 3.89 21.91
CA SER A 302 24.21 3.72 21.32
C SER A 302 22.93 4.38 21.91
N THR A 303 22.93 5.16 23.00
CA THR A 303 21.68 5.52 23.70
C THR A 303 20.81 6.61 23.06
N ASN A 304 21.38 7.65 22.45
CA ASN A 304 20.59 8.86 22.09
C ASN A 304 19.87 8.80 20.73
N ILE A 305 20.26 7.91 19.82
CA ILE A 305 19.70 7.89 18.45
C ILE A 305 18.24 7.40 18.47
N ILE A 306 17.94 6.35 19.24
CA ILE A 306 16.60 5.75 19.32
C ILE A 306 15.57 6.75 19.89
N ASP A 307 15.99 7.68 20.74
CA ASP A 307 15.12 8.69 21.36
C ASP A 307 14.72 9.84 20.40
N ILE A 308 15.61 10.18 19.46
CA ILE A 308 15.32 11.10 18.36
C ILE A 308 14.40 10.42 17.32
N TYR A 309 14.57 9.11 17.16
CA TYR A 309 13.79 8.26 16.27
C TYR A 309 12.33 8.10 16.74
N SER A 310 12.09 7.62 17.96
CA SER A 310 10.74 7.34 18.45
C SER A 310 9.81 8.56 18.50
N LYS A 311 10.37 9.77 18.49
CA LYS A 311 9.65 11.06 18.46
C LYS A 311 9.42 11.63 17.05
N SER A 312 9.88 10.94 15.99
CA SER A 312 9.88 11.48 14.62
C SER A 312 9.19 10.60 13.57
N PHE A 313 9.08 9.29 13.79
CA PHE A 313 8.43 8.32 12.88
C PHE A 313 6.97 8.05 13.28
N SER A 314 6.14 7.52 12.37
CA SER A 314 4.71 7.27 12.62
C SER A 314 4.23 5.85 12.27
N ASP A 315 5.04 5.06 11.58
CA ASP A 315 4.74 3.66 11.24
C ASP A 315 5.79 2.72 11.87
N GLU A 316 5.31 1.65 12.52
CA GLU A 316 6.11 0.61 13.19
C GLU A 316 7.10 -0.08 12.24
N ASN A 317 6.78 -0.17 10.95
CA ASN A 317 7.66 -0.75 9.93
C ASN A 317 8.94 0.09 9.71
N GLU A 318 8.86 1.42 9.83
CA GLU A 318 9.97 2.33 9.52
C GLU A 318 11.17 2.15 10.49
N LEU A 319 10.90 1.69 11.71
CA LEU A 319 11.92 1.40 12.73
C LEU A 319 12.81 0.21 12.33
N TYR A 320 12.22 -0.85 11.77
CA TYR A 320 12.96 -2.08 11.41
C TYR A 320 13.85 -1.89 10.17
N TYR A 321 13.51 -0.98 9.25
CA TYR A 321 14.40 -0.62 8.14
C TYR A 321 15.72 0.01 8.60
N CYS A 322 15.78 0.55 9.82
CA CYS A 322 16.96 1.23 10.36
C CYS A 322 17.93 0.31 11.13
N LEU A 323 17.57 -0.96 11.35
CA LEU A 323 18.38 -1.96 12.04
C LEU A 323 19.17 -2.82 11.04
N GLU A 324 20.37 -2.37 10.66
CA GLU A 324 21.33 -3.23 9.96
C GLU A 324 22.19 -4.03 10.94
N LEU A 325 21.92 -5.33 11.05
CA LEU A 325 22.76 -6.29 11.75
C LEU A 325 24.04 -6.57 10.93
N PRO A 326 25.27 -6.51 11.51
CA PRO A 326 26.50 -6.76 10.77
C PRO A 326 26.62 -8.20 10.27
N LYS A 327 27.01 -8.38 8.99
CA LYS A 327 27.26 -9.71 8.39
C LYS A 327 28.58 -10.38 8.78
N ASN A 328 29.41 -9.74 9.62
CA ASN A 328 30.79 -10.17 9.87
C ASN A 328 30.97 -10.78 11.26
N ASN A 329 31.39 -12.05 11.32
CA ASN A 329 31.95 -12.66 12.53
C ASN A 329 33.23 -11.90 12.96
N PRO A 330 33.30 -11.34 14.19
CA PRO A 330 34.51 -10.69 14.67
C PRO A 330 35.59 -11.72 15.01
N LYS A 331 36.73 -11.69 14.30
CA LYS A 331 37.93 -12.44 14.70
C LYS A 331 38.55 -11.81 15.95
N SER A 332 39.28 -12.62 16.72
CA SER A 332 39.57 -12.37 18.14
C SER A 332 40.90 -11.65 18.42
N LYS A 333 41.09 -11.30 19.70
CA LYS A 333 42.32 -10.85 20.40
C LYS A 333 42.75 -9.38 20.24
N SER A 334 42.29 -8.55 21.18
CA SER A 334 43.16 -7.60 21.90
C SER A 334 42.64 -7.42 23.33
N THR A 335 43.46 -7.71 24.34
CA THR A 335 43.06 -7.78 25.75
C THR A 335 43.25 -6.46 26.50
N LEU A 336 42.16 -5.85 27.00
CA LEU A 336 42.20 -5.12 28.28
C LEU A 336 40.81 -4.92 28.94
N PHE A 337 39.70 -5.08 28.19
CA PHE A 337 38.36 -5.27 28.77
C PHE A 337 37.86 -6.68 28.44
N ASN A 338 38.33 -7.67 29.18
CA ASN A 338 38.07 -9.10 28.93
C ASN A 338 36.70 -9.59 29.46
N LEU A 339 35.65 -8.80 29.25
CA LEU A 339 34.30 -9.37 29.08
C LEU A 339 34.21 -9.81 27.62
N ASN A 340 34.09 -11.12 27.41
CA ASN A 340 34.25 -11.74 26.10
C ASN A 340 33.24 -11.21 25.04
N PRO A 341 33.60 -11.21 23.74
CA PRO A 341 32.72 -10.78 22.65
C PRO A 341 31.70 -11.87 22.29
N THR A 342 30.98 -12.37 23.29
CA THR A 342 30.20 -13.62 23.24
C THR A 342 28.70 -13.38 23.43
N TYR A 343 28.15 -12.45 22.65
CA TYR A 343 26.72 -12.26 22.48
C TYR A 343 26.39 -12.10 21.00
N SER A 344 25.47 -12.91 20.51
CA SER A 344 25.03 -12.86 19.10
C SER A 344 24.24 -11.59 18.82
N THR A 345 24.08 -11.26 17.54
CA THR A 345 23.15 -10.21 17.08
C THR A 345 21.73 -10.43 17.61
N VAL A 346 21.30 -11.70 17.69
CA VAL A 346 19.99 -12.11 18.27
C VAL A 346 19.89 -11.80 19.77
N PHE A 347 20.98 -11.84 20.55
CA PHE A 347 20.95 -11.39 21.95
C PHE A 347 20.76 -9.88 22.06
N ILE A 348 21.41 -9.11 21.18
CA ILE A 348 21.24 -7.65 21.12
C ILE A 348 19.81 -7.29 20.67
N GLU A 349 19.24 -8.05 19.74
CA GLU A 349 17.85 -7.90 19.27
C GLU A 349 16.82 -8.24 20.37
N LYS A 350 16.99 -9.38 21.06
CA LYS A 350 16.20 -9.76 22.25
C LYS A 350 16.37 -8.72 23.39
N LEU A 351 17.53 -8.06 23.51
CA LEU A 351 17.77 -6.95 24.44
C LEU A 351 17.04 -5.65 24.06
N VAL A 352 16.90 -5.31 22.77
CA VAL A 352 16.14 -4.11 22.36
C VAL A 352 14.65 -4.26 22.68
N ILE A 353 14.08 -5.46 22.49
CA ILE A 353 12.73 -5.80 22.94
C ILE A 353 12.60 -5.57 24.47
N PHE A 354 13.61 -5.98 25.24
CA PHE A 354 13.68 -5.76 26.68
C PHE A 354 13.82 -4.28 27.07
N GLN A 355 14.36 -3.44 26.19
CA GLN A 355 14.62 -2.03 26.47
C GLN A 355 13.44 -1.10 26.14
N ILE A 356 12.61 -1.49 25.17
CA ILE A 356 11.27 -0.93 24.90
C ILE A 356 10.37 -1.04 26.13
N TRP A 357 10.41 -2.20 26.79
CA TRP A 357 9.50 -2.61 27.85
C TRP A 357 9.43 -1.68 29.07
N LYS A 358 10.59 -1.16 29.51
CA LYS A 358 10.66 -0.36 30.74
C LYS A 358 10.37 1.14 30.51
N ARG A 359 10.12 1.54 29.27
CA ARG A 359 10.03 2.95 28.87
C ARG A 359 8.83 3.76 29.44
N LEU A 360 8.00 3.23 30.34
CA LEU A 360 6.62 3.67 30.54
C LEU A 360 6.27 3.92 32.02
N THR A 361 5.77 5.12 32.34
CA THR A 361 5.56 5.62 33.73
C THR A 361 4.17 6.24 33.97
N GLU A 362 3.80 6.27 35.26
CA GLU A 362 2.65 6.94 35.91
C GLU A 362 1.22 6.33 35.85
N SER A 363 0.53 6.42 37.00
CA SER A 363 -0.89 6.08 37.30
C SER A 363 -1.33 4.59 37.31
N THR A 364 -1.00 3.90 38.41
CA THR A 364 -1.84 2.98 39.23
C THR A 364 -3.10 2.30 38.64
N ILE A 365 -3.24 0.97 38.82
CA ILE A 365 -4.39 0.25 39.46
C ILE A 365 -4.24 -1.31 39.41
N ASP A 366 -4.47 -1.98 40.55
CA ASP A 366 -4.91 -3.36 40.88
C ASP A 366 -4.56 -4.62 40.03
N ILE A 367 -3.31 -5.08 40.16
CA ILE A 367 -2.87 -6.35 40.81
C ILE A 367 -3.50 -7.74 40.45
N PHE A 368 -4.75 -7.89 40.00
CA PHE A 368 -5.46 -9.19 40.13
C PHE A 368 -5.41 -10.20 38.96
N TYR A 369 -4.66 -9.96 37.88
CA TYR A 369 -4.52 -10.92 36.77
C TYR A 369 -3.04 -11.19 36.42
N LEU A 370 -2.59 -12.44 36.59
CA LEU A 370 -1.19 -12.89 36.37
C LEU A 370 -1.07 -14.02 35.32
N GLU A 371 -2.13 -14.25 34.53
CA GLU A 371 -2.24 -15.38 33.58
C GLU A 371 -2.36 -14.91 32.11
N SER A 372 -1.66 -13.83 31.75
CA SER A 372 -1.71 -13.27 30.39
C SER A 372 -0.97 -14.16 29.37
N PRO A 373 -1.52 -14.45 28.17
CA PRO A 373 -0.83 -15.23 27.12
C PRO A 373 0.56 -14.70 26.77
N ASN A 374 0.72 -13.37 26.78
CA ASN A 374 2.00 -12.74 26.47
C ASN A 374 3.09 -12.97 27.54
N TYR A 375 2.71 -13.30 28.79
CA TYR A 375 3.66 -13.76 29.82
C TYR A 375 4.18 -15.17 29.48
N TYR A 376 3.31 -16.09 29.05
CA TYR A 376 3.73 -17.44 28.66
C TYR A 376 4.57 -17.45 27.36
N LEU A 377 4.22 -16.59 26.40
CA LEU A 377 5.04 -16.32 25.22
C LEU A 377 6.45 -15.81 25.56
N PHE A 378 6.56 -14.93 26.56
CA PHE A 378 7.84 -14.45 27.08
C PHE A 378 8.63 -15.60 27.74
N CYS A 379 7.98 -16.40 28.60
CA CYS A 379 8.57 -17.59 29.22
C CYS A 379 9.14 -18.56 28.17
N PHE A 380 8.39 -18.83 27.10
CA PHE A 380 8.84 -19.68 26.01
C PHE A 380 10.10 -19.14 25.31
N ARG A 381 10.14 -17.82 25.01
CA ARG A 381 11.34 -17.21 24.41
C ARG A 381 12.55 -17.24 25.34
N LEU A 382 12.33 -17.12 26.65
CA LEU A 382 13.37 -17.21 27.66
C LEU A 382 13.91 -18.64 27.77
N GLU A 383 13.03 -19.65 27.79
CA GLU A 383 13.39 -21.07 27.76
C GLU A 383 14.24 -21.39 26.52
N LYS A 384 13.77 -21.03 25.32
CA LYS A 384 14.53 -21.27 24.08
C LYS A 384 15.84 -20.50 24.03
N PHE A 385 15.88 -19.27 24.55
CA PHE A 385 17.15 -18.54 24.70
C PHE A 385 18.12 -19.26 25.66
N LEU A 386 17.64 -19.88 26.75
CA LEU A 386 18.46 -20.63 27.69
C LEU A 386 18.92 -21.99 27.13
N GLU A 387 18.09 -22.67 26.33
CA GLU A 387 18.50 -23.85 25.55
C GLU A 387 19.64 -23.48 24.57
N GLU A 388 19.42 -22.44 23.76
CA GLU A 388 20.36 -21.87 22.77
C GLU A 388 21.71 -21.44 23.39
N ASN A 389 21.74 -21.09 24.68
CA ASN A 389 22.91 -20.50 25.37
C ASN A 389 23.32 -21.29 26.64
N SER A 390 22.97 -22.58 26.68
CA SER A 390 23.09 -23.48 27.84
C SER A 390 24.50 -23.69 28.42
N THR A 391 25.55 -23.16 27.79
CA THR A 391 26.94 -23.22 28.27
C THR A 391 27.30 -22.18 29.35
N GLN A 392 26.36 -21.33 29.79
CA GLN A 392 26.63 -20.30 30.82
C GLN A 392 25.72 -20.47 32.06
N PRO A 393 26.29 -20.61 33.29
CA PRO A 393 25.51 -20.65 34.52
C PRO A 393 25.09 -19.22 34.93
N ILE A 394 23.89 -18.80 34.57
CA ILE A 394 23.37 -17.46 34.86
C ILE A 394 22.64 -17.45 36.21
N GLY A 395 23.14 -16.66 37.18
CA GLY A 395 22.50 -16.48 38.49
C GLY A 395 21.30 -15.52 38.46
N LEU A 396 20.34 -15.73 39.35
CA LEU A 396 19.14 -14.86 39.46
C LEU A 396 19.52 -13.39 39.78
N LYS A 397 20.58 -13.18 40.57
CA LYS A 397 21.14 -11.86 40.87
C LYS A 397 21.81 -11.22 39.65
N ASP A 398 22.35 -12.01 38.72
CA ASP A 398 22.99 -11.51 37.50
C ASP A 398 21.93 -11.07 36.49
N LEU A 399 20.90 -11.89 36.27
CA LEU A 399 19.71 -11.51 35.50
C LEU A 399 19.08 -10.22 36.05
N LYS A 400 18.82 -10.13 37.35
CA LYS A 400 18.23 -8.93 37.98
C LYS A 400 19.11 -7.70 37.78
N ARG A 401 20.42 -7.79 38.08
CA ARG A 401 21.40 -6.70 37.91
C ARG A 401 21.56 -6.23 36.46
N VAL A 402 21.57 -7.16 35.51
CA VAL A 402 21.62 -6.87 34.07
C VAL A 402 20.38 -6.09 33.66
N VAL A 403 19.18 -6.58 34.02
CA VAL A 403 17.91 -5.90 33.75
C VAL A 403 17.86 -4.49 34.36
N GLU A 404 18.19 -4.33 35.64
CA GLU A 404 18.21 -3.04 36.34
C GLU A 404 19.17 -2.03 35.66
N THR A 405 20.33 -2.49 35.18
CA THR A 405 21.38 -1.67 34.53
C THR A 405 21.03 -1.25 33.10
N ILE A 406 20.24 -2.05 32.38
CA ILE A 406 19.72 -1.74 31.04
C ILE A 406 18.49 -0.83 31.14
N SER A 407 17.68 -1.04 32.16
CA SER A 407 16.46 -0.29 32.46
C SER A 407 16.69 1.19 32.79
N SER A 408 17.79 1.54 33.44
CA SER A 408 18.03 2.91 33.94
C SER A 408 18.25 4.01 32.88
N LYS A 409 17.89 3.77 31.59
CA LYS A 409 18.40 4.56 30.44
C LYS A 409 17.36 4.94 29.37
N PHE A 410 16.09 4.53 29.47
CA PHE A 410 15.18 4.45 28.30
C PHE A 410 13.70 4.71 28.70
N GLU A 411 13.03 5.77 28.18
CA GLU A 411 11.57 6.15 28.32
C GLU A 411 11.13 7.01 27.08
N THR A 412 10.07 6.85 26.22
CA THR A 412 8.75 6.14 26.05
C THR A 412 8.57 5.34 24.70
N SER A 413 7.58 4.43 24.53
CA SER A 413 7.16 3.81 23.21
C SER A 413 5.89 2.88 23.14
N HIS A 414 5.12 3.01 22.04
CA HIS A 414 4.32 2.03 21.24
C HIS A 414 3.28 1.01 21.79
N TYR A 415 3.16 0.68 23.07
CA TYR A 415 2.11 -0.27 23.55
C TYR A 415 0.85 0.44 24.07
N ASN A 416 -0.30 -0.24 24.09
CA ASN A 416 -1.49 0.33 24.75
C ASN A 416 -1.38 0.25 26.29
N LYS A 417 -2.13 1.08 27.01
CA LYS A 417 -2.01 1.22 28.47
C LYS A 417 -2.29 -0.11 29.20
N LYS A 418 -3.19 -0.95 28.68
CA LYS A 418 -3.59 -2.23 29.28
C LYS A 418 -2.49 -3.28 29.19
N GLU A 419 -1.85 -3.40 28.02
CA GLU A 419 -0.70 -4.30 27.79
C GLU A 419 0.47 -3.93 28.71
N THR A 420 0.80 -2.63 28.76
CA THR A 420 1.89 -2.09 29.59
C THR A 420 1.75 -2.50 31.06
N SER A 421 0.56 -2.29 31.65
CA SER A 421 0.32 -2.59 33.07
C SER A 421 0.46 -4.07 33.41
N GLN A 422 -0.01 -4.98 32.55
CA GLN A 422 0.07 -6.43 32.79
C GLN A 422 1.53 -6.91 32.90
N ILE A 423 2.40 -6.47 31.99
CA ILE A 423 3.77 -6.99 31.90
C ILE A 423 4.68 -6.35 32.96
N LEU A 424 4.42 -5.10 33.38
CA LEU A 424 5.13 -4.44 34.47
C LEU A 424 4.88 -5.12 35.83
N TYR A 425 3.62 -5.49 36.12
CA TYR A 425 3.26 -6.22 37.34
C TYR A 425 3.96 -7.59 37.43
N PHE A 426 4.01 -8.31 36.30
CA PHE A 426 4.67 -9.62 36.20
C PHE A 426 6.15 -9.58 36.62
N PHE A 427 6.93 -8.58 36.17
CA PHE A 427 8.36 -8.53 36.50
C PHE A 427 8.64 -8.35 37.99
N THR A 428 7.86 -7.49 38.64
CA THR A 428 7.94 -7.26 40.09
C THR A 428 7.69 -8.57 40.83
N LYS A 429 6.58 -9.26 40.52
CA LYS A 429 6.22 -10.57 41.09
C LYS A 429 7.28 -11.64 40.88
N TRP A 430 7.90 -11.68 39.70
CA TRP A 430 8.96 -12.63 39.36
C TRP A 430 10.28 -12.35 40.10
N THR A 431 10.63 -11.08 40.32
CA THR A 431 11.88 -10.67 40.99
C THR A 431 11.74 -10.36 42.49
N GLU A 432 10.54 -10.53 43.05
CA GLU A 432 10.24 -10.47 44.49
C GLU A 432 10.92 -11.59 45.28
N SER A 433 11.04 -12.82 44.73
CA SER A 433 11.61 -13.94 45.46
C SER A 433 12.17 -15.06 44.59
N GLU A 434 13.15 -15.79 45.14
CA GLU A 434 13.63 -17.07 44.58
C GLU A 434 12.52 -18.13 44.54
N LYS A 435 11.49 -17.99 45.39
CA LYS A 435 10.27 -18.82 45.35
C LYS A 435 9.50 -18.59 44.05
N THR A 436 9.39 -17.37 43.52
CA THR A 436 8.73 -17.12 42.23
C THR A 436 9.54 -17.64 41.05
N PHE A 437 10.87 -17.58 41.10
CA PHE A 437 11.74 -18.23 40.11
C PHE A 437 11.60 -19.77 40.14
N ASN A 438 11.44 -20.35 41.34
CA ASN A 438 11.14 -21.77 41.48
C ASN A 438 9.70 -22.11 41.03
N ASN A 439 8.71 -21.22 41.18
CA ASN A 439 7.39 -21.38 40.56
C ASN A 439 7.50 -21.41 39.02
N TYR A 440 8.34 -20.58 38.40
CA TYR A 440 8.62 -20.65 36.95
C TYR A 440 9.25 -22.01 36.57
N LYS A 441 10.25 -22.49 37.33
CA LYS A 441 10.79 -23.86 37.12
C LYS A 441 9.73 -24.95 37.29
N GLN A 442 8.80 -24.78 38.23
CA GLN A 442 7.67 -25.70 38.42
C GLN A 442 6.67 -25.64 37.26
N ILE A 443 6.40 -24.46 36.68
CA ILE A 443 5.56 -24.31 35.47
C ILE A 443 6.20 -25.05 34.29
N LEU A 444 7.51 -24.91 34.08
CA LEU A 444 8.24 -25.66 33.04
C LEU A 444 8.20 -27.18 33.32
N SER A 445 8.54 -27.63 34.54
CA SER A 445 8.52 -29.06 34.87
C SER A 445 7.11 -29.67 34.83
N LYS A 446 6.06 -28.84 34.99
CA LYS A 446 4.65 -29.23 34.93
C LYS A 446 3.99 -28.92 33.58
N TYR A 447 4.75 -28.63 32.52
CA TYR A 447 4.24 -28.46 31.14
C TYR A 447 3.25 -29.56 30.70
N ASN A 448 3.51 -30.82 31.10
CA ASN A 448 2.62 -31.95 30.86
C ASN A 448 1.42 -32.05 31.82
N GLU A 449 1.56 -31.59 33.06
CA GLU A 449 0.54 -31.65 34.13
C GLU A 449 -0.43 -30.46 34.13
N LEU A 450 -0.07 -29.33 33.53
CA LEU A 450 -0.87 -28.11 33.51
C LEU A 450 -2.14 -28.29 32.66
N HIS A 451 -3.31 -28.23 33.33
CA HIS A 451 -4.62 -28.22 32.69
C HIS A 451 -5.00 -26.81 32.17
N GLY A 452 -5.64 -26.73 31.01
CA GLY A 452 -6.16 -25.48 30.42
C GLY A 452 -5.51 -25.08 29.09
N ASP A 453 -6.10 -24.09 28.40
CA ASP A 453 -5.68 -23.67 27.06
C ASP A 453 -4.24 -23.12 26.99
N LEU A 454 -3.73 -22.60 28.11
CA LEU A 454 -2.38 -22.03 28.21
C LEU A 454 -1.28 -23.09 28.02
N SER A 455 -1.52 -24.35 28.41
CA SER A 455 -0.59 -25.46 28.10
C SER A 455 -0.58 -25.80 26.60
N LYS A 456 -1.72 -25.64 25.92
CA LYS A 456 -1.83 -25.85 24.46
C LYS A 456 -0.99 -24.82 23.68
N ILE A 457 -0.96 -23.57 24.14
CA ILE A 457 -0.07 -22.51 23.57
C ILE A 457 1.38 -22.99 23.54
N PHE A 458 1.93 -23.41 24.69
CA PHE A 458 3.32 -23.89 24.75
C PHE A 458 3.57 -25.12 23.87
N ARG A 459 2.64 -26.09 23.86
CA ARG A 459 2.77 -27.32 23.06
C ARG A 459 2.90 -27.00 21.57
N ALA A 460 1.99 -26.18 21.04
CA ALA A 460 2.07 -25.69 19.67
C ALA A 460 3.33 -24.86 19.42
N MET A 461 3.64 -23.88 20.28
CA MET A 461 4.83 -23.03 20.11
C MET A 461 6.12 -23.85 20.04
N ASN A 462 6.31 -24.83 20.92
CA ASN A 462 7.50 -25.70 20.93
C ASN A 462 7.57 -26.57 19.67
N GLN A 463 6.44 -27.14 19.24
CA GLN A 463 6.32 -27.95 18.02
C GLN A 463 6.64 -27.17 16.74
N TYR A 464 6.24 -25.90 16.65
CA TYR A 464 6.48 -25.06 15.49
C TYR A 464 7.81 -24.30 15.53
N TYR A 465 8.43 -24.08 16.70
CA TYR A 465 9.58 -23.18 16.85
C TYR A 465 10.71 -23.46 15.88
N ASN A 466 11.15 -24.73 15.77
CA ASN A 466 12.30 -25.11 14.94
C ASN A 466 12.07 -24.90 13.43
N TYR A 467 10.82 -24.79 12.99
CA TYR A 467 10.46 -24.49 11.61
C TYR A 467 10.42 -22.97 11.36
N PHE A 468 9.94 -22.19 12.33
CA PHE A 468 9.69 -20.75 12.16
C PHE A 468 10.83 -19.85 12.66
N SER A 469 11.63 -20.26 13.64
CA SER A 469 12.61 -19.41 14.33
C SER A 469 13.73 -18.87 13.44
N ASN A 470 14.02 -19.54 12.32
CA ASN A 470 15.00 -19.07 11.33
C ASN A 470 14.49 -17.83 10.60
N ASP A 471 13.28 -17.87 10.02
CA ASP A 471 12.74 -16.81 9.15
C ASP A 471 11.86 -15.78 9.87
N TYR A 472 11.38 -16.10 11.08
CA TYR A 472 10.41 -15.29 11.82
C TYR A 472 10.83 -15.02 13.26
N ASP A 473 10.60 -13.79 13.71
CA ASP A 473 10.66 -13.41 15.12
C ASP A 473 9.24 -13.24 15.66
N PHE A 474 8.89 -14.02 16.68
CA PHE A 474 7.62 -13.85 17.39
C PHE A 474 7.64 -12.52 18.17
N ILE A 475 6.56 -11.74 18.10
CA ILE A 475 6.42 -10.43 18.78
C ILE A 475 5.43 -10.52 19.95
N SER A 476 4.17 -10.82 19.68
CA SER A 476 3.09 -10.93 20.67
C SER A 476 2.08 -12.02 20.29
N ILE A 477 1.28 -12.49 21.25
CA ILE A 477 0.04 -13.22 20.97
C ILE A 477 -1.06 -12.18 20.73
N LEU A 478 -1.75 -12.31 19.60
CA LEU A 478 -2.90 -11.51 19.18
C LEU A 478 -4.21 -12.13 19.67
N GLY A 479 -4.27 -13.46 19.74
CA GLY A 479 -5.44 -14.19 20.22
C GLY A 479 -5.13 -15.65 20.53
N HIS A 480 -5.95 -16.27 21.35
CA HIS A 480 -5.92 -17.71 21.63
C HIS A 480 -7.35 -18.16 21.96
N GLY A 481 -7.66 -19.41 21.64
CA GLY A 481 -8.96 -20.02 21.91
C GLY A 481 -8.87 -21.54 21.87
N GLY A 482 -10.00 -22.25 21.89
CA GLY A 482 -10.01 -23.72 21.95
C GLY A 482 -9.28 -24.42 20.79
N GLU A 483 -9.18 -23.77 19.64
CA GLU A 483 -8.61 -24.31 18.39
C GLU A 483 -7.10 -24.08 18.21
N GLY A 484 -6.56 -22.98 18.76
CA GLY A 484 -5.20 -22.54 18.43
C GLY A 484 -4.78 -21.21 19.05
N VAL A 485 -3.58 -20.75 18.66
CA VAL A 485 -2.99 -19.46 19.04
C VAL A 485 -2.60 -18.67 17.80
N VAL A 486 -2.83 -17.36 17.82
CA VAL A 486 -2.46 -16.40 16.77
C VAL A 486 -1.38 -15.45 17.29
N LEU A 487 -0.28 -15.33 16.55
CA LEU A 487 0.91 -14.58 16.91
C LEU A 487 1.18 -13.44 15.92
N LYS A 488 1.49 -12.24 16.41
CA LYS A 488 2.16 -11.19 15.63
C LYS A 488 3.62 -11.62 15.46
N VAL A 489 4.12 -11.64 14.23
CA VAL A 489 5.52 -11.98 13.92
C VAL A 489 6.16 -10.95 12.99
N PHE A 490 7.47 -10.81 13.07
CA PHE A 490 8.27 -10.15 12.03
C PHE A 490 8.84 -11.21 11.10
N HIS A 491 8.69 -11.05 9.79
CA HIS A 491 9.34 -11.92 8.79
C HIS A 491 10.64 -11.27 8.30
N LYS A 492 11.77 -11.87 8.65
CA LYS A 492 13.11 -11.27 8.55
C LYS A 492 13.53 -10.93 7.12
N SER A 493 13.23 -11.81 6.16
CA SER A 493 13.71 -11.68 4.78
C SER A 493 12.96 -10.61 3.97
N SER A 494 11.64 -10.46 4.16
CA SER A 494 10.85 -9.38 3.54
C SER A 494 10.64 -8.15 4.43
N ARG A 495 11.24 -8.13 5.63
CA ARG A 495 11.16 -7.06 6.63
C ARG A 495 9.73 -6.55 6.89
N SER A 496 8.79 -7.48 7.08
CA SER A 496 7.35 -7.18 7.17
C SER A 496 6.70 -7.87 8.36
N LEU A 497 5.80 -7.15 9.04
CA LEU A 497 4.90 -7.73 10.04
C LEU A 497 3.88 -8.68 9.39
N ARG A 498 3.55 -9.77 10.09
CA ARG A 498 2.58 -10.80 9.69
C ARG A 498 1.83 -11.37 10.90
N ALA A 499 0.73 -12.05 10.65
CA ALA A 499 0.05 -12.89 11.64
C ALA A 499 0.34 -14.37 11.37
N VAL A 500 0.47 -15.19 12.43
CA VAL A 500 0.66 -16.64 12.31
C VAL A 500 -0.31 -17.37 13.23
N LYS A 501 -1.25 -18.17 12.68
CA LYS A 501 -2.10 -19.10 13.44
C LYS A 501 -1.42 -20.46 13.52
N PHE A 502 -1.36 -21.02 14.72
CA PHE A 502 -0.94 -22.39 15.02
C PHE A 502 -2.11 -23.16 15.64
N LYS A 503 -2.57 -24.23 14.97
CA LYS A 503 -3.67 -25.09 15.45
C LYS A 503 -3.17 -26.08 16.51
N TYR A 504 -3.96 -26.28 17.56
CA TYR A 504 -3.64 -27.20 18.67
C TYR A 504 -3.91 -28.66 18.35
N ASN A 505 -4.96 -28.93 17.58
CA ASN A 505 -5.37 -30.28 17.22
C ASN A 505 -4.82 -30.67 15.84
N THR A 506 -4.62 -31.95 15.61
CA THR A 506 -4.38 -32.53 14.29
C THR A 506 -5.64 -32.46 13.42
N GLU A 507 -5.48 -32.42 12.09
CA GLU A 507 -6.61 -32.63 11.18
C GLU A 507 -7.13 -34.07 11.22
N GLU A 508 -8.45 -34.23 11.04
CA GLU A 508 -9.14 -35.55 11.07
C GLU A 508 -8.61 -36.52 10.00
N SER A 509 -8.12 -35.99 8.87
CA SER A 509 -7.43 -36.75 7.81
C SER A 509 -6.48 -35.84 7.01
N GLU A 510 -5.49 -36.44 6.34
CA GLU A 510 -4.64 -35.71 5.39
C GLU A 510 -5.45 -35.16 4.20
N GLU A 511 -6.52 -35.85 3.77
CA GLU A 511 -7.34 -35.40 2.64
C GLU A 511 -8.13 -34.13 2.98
N SER A 512 -8.79 -34.09 4.15
CA SER A 512 -9.49 -32.90 4.63
C SER A 512 -8.54 -31.71 4.85
N GLY A 513 -7.37 -31.96 5.44
CA GLY A 513 -6.31 -30.94 5.57
C GLY A 513 -5.84 -30.41 4.21
N ASN A 514 -5.71 -31.28 3.21
CA ASN A 514 -5.35 -30.87 1.85
C ASN A 514 -6.46 -30.16 1.07
N GLU A 515 -7.76 -30.42 1.32
CA GLU A 515 -8.85 -29.60 0.75
C GLU A 515 -8.90 -28.21 1.40
N LEU A 516 -8.72 -28.12 2.72
CA LEU A 516 -8.60 -26.85 3.44
C LEU A 516 -7.40 -26.03 2.93
N LEU A 517 -6.20 -26.62 2.83
CA LEU A 517 -5.02 -25.91 2.30
C LEU A 517 -5.22 -25.36 0.88
N LYS A 518 -6.01 -26.02 0.01
CA LYS A 518 -6.37 -25.48 -1.31
C LYS A 518 -7.25 -24.23 -1.18
N LEU A 519 -8.22 -24.23 -0.27
CA LEU A 519 -9.06 -23.06 0.02
C LEU A 519 -8.24 -21.89 0.62
N LEU A 520 -7.33 -22.18 1.55
CA LEU A 520 -6.46 -21.16 2.16
C LEU A 520 -5.51 -20.53 1.14
N ARG A 521 -4.95 -21.30 0.20
CA ARG A 521 -4.00 -20.80 -0.83
C ARG A 521 -4.64 -20.00 -1.98
N ARG A 522 -5.97 -19.98 -2.14
CA ARG A 522 -6.68 -19.15 -3.14
C ARG A 522 -6.40 -17.65 -2.94
N LYS A 523 -6.14 -16.93 -4.04
CA LYS A 523 -5.83 -15.47 -4.05
C LYS A 523 -6.81 -14.63 -4.88
N ASP A 524 -7.79 -15.29 -5.47
CA ASP A 524 -8.92 -14.77 -6.24
C ASP A 524 -10.07 -14.25 -5.36
N LEU A 525 -10.04 -14.58 -4.06
CA LEU A 525 -11.05 -14.22 -3.07
C LEU A 525 -10.71 -12.88 -2.39
N THR A 526 -11.12 -11.76 -2.99
CA THR A 526 -10.78 -10.41 -2.49
C THR A 526 -11.21 -10.16 -1.04
N GLY A 527 -12.33 -10.75 -0.61
CA GLY A 527 -12.87 -10.63 0.75
C GLY A 527 -12.19 -11.48 1.82
N LYS A 528 -11.24 -12.34 1.43
CA LYS A 528 -10.52 -13.24 2.34
C LYS A 528 -9.15 -12.66 2.70
N ILE A 529 -8.72 -12.89 3.94
CA ILE A 529 -7.34 -12.67 4.38
C ILE A 529 -6.30 -13.31 3.42
N ASN A 530 -5.26 -12.55 3.07
CA ASN A 530 -4.16 -13.06 2.25
C ASN A 530 -3.26 -13.99 3.08
N TYR A 531 -3.06 -15.21 2.58
CA TYR A 531 -2.08 -16.16 3.10
C TYR A 531 -0.75 -15.97 2.34
N PHE A 532 0.33 -15.72 3.08
CA PHE A 532 1.70 -15.75 2.56
C PHE A 532 2.19 -17.20 2.44
N ASP A 533 1.84 -18.03 3.41
CA ASP A 533 2.16 -19.45 3.49
C ASP A 533 1.14 -20.18 4.38
N CYS A 534 0.93 -21.48 4.17
CA CYS A 534 0.16 -22.34 5.05
C CYS A 534 0.46 -23.81 4.74
N GLY A 535 0.49 -24.66 5.76
CA GLY A 535 0.88 -26.06 5.64
C GLY A 535 0.55 -26.86 6.90
N MET A 536 1.02 -28.11 6.94
CA MET A 536 0.84 -29.01 8.09
C MET A 536 2.19 -29.49 8.60
N ILE A 537 2.37 -29.54 9.92
CA ILE A 537 3.56 -30.06 10.59
C ILE A 537 3.10 -31.08 11.65
N HIS A 538 3.52 -32.34 11.48
CA HIS A 538 3.00 -33.49 12.25
C HIS A 538 1.46 -33.62 12.20
N ASN A 539 0.84 -33.29 11.06
CA ASN A 539 -0.62 -33.22 10.84
C ASN A 539 -1.38 -32.13 11.64
N HIS A 540 -0.68 -31.18 12.27
CA HIS A 540 -1.30 -29.94 12.78
C HIS A 540 -1.18 -28.82 11.75
N LEU A 541 -2.23 -28.01 11.58
CA LEU A 541 -2.29 -26.90 10.63
C LEU A 541 -1.57 -25.63 11.15
N TYR A 542 -0.81 -24.98 10.26
CA TYR A 542 -0.34 -23.60 10.44
C TYR A 542 -0.78 -22.70 9.29
N SER A 543 -0.85 -21.39 9.57
CA SER A 543 -1.13 -20.36 8.55
C SER A 543 -0.39 -19.06 8.84
N VAL A 544 0.31 -18.55 7.83
CA VAL A 544 1.01 -17.25 7.83
C VAL A 544 0.21 -16.28 6.95
N MET A 545 -0.25 -15.18 7.54
CA MET A 545 -1.22 -14.26 6.96
C MET A 545 -0.73 -12.82 6.99
N GLU A 546 -1.37 -11.95 6.21
CA GLU A 546 -1.27 -10.49 6.41
C GLU A 546 -1.75 -10.09 7.81
N LEU A 547 -1.12 -9.06 8.39
CA LEU A 547 -1.51 -8.53 9.69
C LEU A 547 -2.58 -7.45 9.51
N GLY A 548 -3.68 -7.55 10.27
CA GLY A 548 -4.70 -6.51 10.34
C GLY A 548 -4.52 -5.53 11.51
N GLU A 549 -5.28 -4.45 11.47
CA GLU A 549 -5.20 -3.32 12.41
C GLU A 549 -6.07 -3.52 13.65
N GLU A 550 -7.34 -3.88 13.47
CA GLU A 550 -8.30 -4.20 14.53
C GLU A 550 -9.35 -5.19 14.02
N SER A 551 -9.91 -6.04 14.88
CA SER A 551 -11.11 -6.81 14.54
C SER A 551 -12.38 -5.96 14.65
N LEU A 552 -13.47 -6.41 14.03
CA LEU A 552 -14.78 -5.77 14.18
C LEU A 552 -15.29 -5.87 15.63
N ALA A 553 -14.88 -6.90 16.39
CA ALA A 553 -15.12 -7.03 17.83
C ALA A 553 -14.34 -5.99 18.64
N ASP A 554 -13.09 -5.69 18.27
CA ASP A 554 -12.31 -4.62 18.89
C ASP A 554 -12.94 -3.25 18.59
N TYR A 555 -13.38 -3.02 17.35
CA TYR A 555 -14.15 -1.83 16.99
C TYR A 555 -15.40 -1.68 17.86
N ILE A 556 -16.22 -2.72 18.00
CA ILE A 556 -17.43 -2.70 18.86
C ILE A 556 -17.06 -2.39 20.31
N SER A 557 -16.01 -3.01 20.84
CA SER A 557 -15.54 -2.85 22.22
C SER A 557 -14.94 -1.46 22.49
N ARG A 558 -14.17 -0.92 21.54
CA ARG A 558 -13.57 0.43 21.57
C ARG A 558 -14.63 1.54 21.53
N ASN A 559 -15.81 1.25 21.00
CA ASN A 559 -16.94 2.19 20.94
C ASN A 559 -17.98 1.94 22.06
N PHE A 560 -17.70 1.11 23.07
CA PHE A 560 -18.68 0.64 24.08
C PHE A 560 -19.45 1.77 24.80
N GLU A 561 -18.78 2.89 25.12
CA GLU A 561 -19.38 4.05 25.79
C GLU A 561 -20.55 4.67 25.02
N ILE A 562 -20.52 4.62 23.68
CA ILE A 562 -21.58 5.14 22.79
C ILE A 562 -22.90 4.38 22.99
N TYR A 563 -22.83 3.13 23.45
CA TYR A 563 -24.01 2.30 23.72
C TYR A 563 -24.45 2.39 25.18
N MET A 564 -23.51 2.57 26.13
CA MET A 564 -23.82 2.72 27.56
C MET A 564 -24.66 3.96 27.89
N ASN A 565 -24.39 5.09 27.23
CA ASN A 565 -25.03 6.36 27.55
C ASN A 565 -26.53 6.42 27.18
N ARG A 566 -27.08 5.40 26.50
CA ARG A 566 -28.47 5.32 25.98
C ARG A 566 -28.93 6.49 25.10
N THR A 567 -28.05 7.43 24.78
CA THR A 567 -28.25 8.49 23.78
C THR A 567 -28.30 7.89 22.38
N ALA A 568 -29.27 8.31 21.56
CA ALA A 568 -29.33 7.89 20.16
C ALA A 568 -28.06 8.30 19.39
N LYS A 569 -27.63 7.46 18.44
CA LYS A 569 -26.34 7.63 17.75
C LYS A 569 -26.35 8.87 16.85
N SER A 570 -25.23 9.60 16.82
CA SER A 570 -25.05 10.71 15.88
C SER A 570 -25.06 10.22 14.43
N LYS A 571 -25.54 11.09 13.54
CA LYS A 571 -25.69 10.80 12.10
C LYS A 571 -24.39 10.33 11.45
N ASP A 572 -23.26 10.96 11.79
CA ASP A 572 -21.94 10.60 11.28
C ASP A 572 -21.50 9.21 11.76
N LYS A 573 -21.79 8.85 13.02
CA LYS A 573 -21.46 7.54 13.57
C LYS A 573 -22.33 6.43 12.97
N LEU A 574 -23.59 6.73 12.64
CA LEU A 574 -24.43 5.83 11.85
C LEU A 574 -23.86 5.64 10.44
N ILE A 575 -23.46 6.73 9.76
CA ILE A 575 -22.82 6.66 8.44
C ILE A 575 -21.54 5.79 8.50
N GLU A 576 -20.67 6.00 9.49
CA GLU A 576 -19.46 5.20 9.72
C GLU A 576 -19.78 3.69 9.85
N ILE A 577 -20.72 3.33 10.73
CA ILE A 577 -21.14 1.95 10.95
C ILE A 577 -21.69 1.31 9.67
N LEU A 578 -22.52 2.03 8.91
CA LEU A 578 -23.08 1.51 7.66
C LEU A 578 -22.02 1.37 6.56
N GLN A 579 -21.05 2.30 6.47
CA GLN A 579 -19.92 2.18 5.55
C GLN A 579 -19.00 1.00 5.89
N ILE A 580 -18.77 0.70 7.17
CA ILE A 580 -18.06 -0.51 7.61
C ILE A 580 -18.83 -1.76 7.18
N PHE A 581 -20.12 -1.84 7.48
CA PHE A 581 -20.90 -3.04 7.17
C PHE A 581 -21.13 -3.26 5.66
N ILE A 582 -21.15 -2.19 4.85
CA ILE A 582 -21.13 -2.28 3.37
C ILE A 582 -19.86 -3.02 2.89
N LYS A 583 -18.69 -2.70 3.44
CA LYS A 583 -17.42 -3.38 3.10
C LYS A 583 -17.42 -4.84 3.56
N VAL A 584 -18.01 -5.14 4.73
CA VAL A 584 -18.23 -6.53 5.19
C VAL A 584 -19.12 -7.31 4.21
N LEU A 585 -20.20 -6.70 3.70
CA LEU A 585 -21.06 -7.31 2.68
C LEU A 585 -20.34 -7.56 1.35
N GLU A 586 -19.42 -6.68 0.94
CA GLU A 586 -18.56 -6.89 -0.23
C GLU A 586 -17.65 -8.10 -0.06
N SER A 587 -17.03 -8.24 1.11
CA SER A 587 -16.15 -9.38 1.42
C SER A 587 -16.90 -10.71 1.53
N VAL A 588 -18.07 -10.75 2.17
CA VAL A 588 -18.87 -11.98 2.22
C VAL A 588 -19.44 -12.32 0.84
N LYS A 589 -19.88 -11.32 0.05
CA LYS A 589 -20.27 -11.55 -1.35
C LYS A 589 -19.12 -12.18 -2.16
N SER A 590 -17.88 -11.71 -1.98
CA SER A 590 -16.70 -12.22 -2.69
C SER A 590 -16.49 -13.73 -2.50
N ILE A 591 -16.79 -14.29 -1.32
CA ILE A 591 -16.70 -15.74 -1.07
C ILE A 591 -17.96 -16.49 -1.52
N HIS A 592 -19.15 -15.89 -1.37
CA HIS A 592 -20.43 -16.47 -1.82
C HIS A 592 -20.50 -16.60 -3.35
N ASP A 593 -19.97 -15.62 -4.10
CA ASP A 593 -19.83 -15.66 -5.57
C ASP A 593 -19.04 -16.89 -6.07
N HIS A 594 -18.21 -17.48 -5.20
CA HIS A 594 -17.39 -18.65 -5.47
C HIS A 594 -17.92 -19.94 -4.81
N ASN A 595 -19.18 -19.93 -4.35
CA ASN A 595 -19.84 -21.02 -3.61
C ASN A 595 -19.08 -21.48 -2.35
N ILE A 596 -18.33 -20.57 -1.71
CA ILE A 596 -17.71 -20.83 -0.42
C ILE A 596 -18.65 -20.35 0.67
N LEU A 597 -18.99 -21.24 1.60
CA LEU A 597 -19.73 -20.94 2.81
C LEU A 597 -18.77 -20.83 3.99
N HIS A 598 -18.88 -19.78 4.81
CA HIS A 598 -17.96 -19.54 5.92
C HIS A 598 -18.28 -20.35 7.19
N ARG A 599 -19.57 -20.38 7.59
CA ARG A 599 -20.14 -21.11 8.75
C ARG A 599 -19.86 -20.52 10.15
N ASP A 600 -18.76 -19.80 10.36
CA ASP A 600 -18.50 -19.08 11.63
C ASP A 600 -18.22 -17.59 11.39
N LEU A 601 -19.18 -16.85 10.83
CA LEU A 601 -19.08 -15.39 10.74
C LEU A 601 -19.45 -14.74 12.06
N ASP A 602 -18.49 -14.06 12.66
CA ASP A 602 -18.69 -13.20 13.83
C ASP A 602 -17.75 -11.97 13.77
N PRO A 603 -17.89 -10.98 14.66
CA PRO A 603 -17.04 -9.79 14.64
C PRO A 603 -15.56 -10.03 14.98
N GLN A 604 -15.17 -11.16 15.57
CA GLN A 604 -13.76 -11.52 15.77
C GLN A 604 -13.16 -12.06 14.45
N ASN A 605 -13.95 -12.81 13.68
CA ASN A 605 -13.54 -13.37 12.38
C ASN A 605 -13.58 -12.36 11.20
N ILE A 606 -13.72 -11.06 11.48
CA ILE A 606 -13.71 -9.96 10.51
C ILE A 606 -12.69 -8.91 10.96
N VAL A 607 -11.70 -8.60 10.10
CA VAL A 607 -10.52 -7.78 10.46
C VAL A 607 -10.30 -6.65 9.45
N LYS A 608 -10.03 -5.45 9.96
CA LYS A 608 -9.69 -4.25 9.16
C LYS A 608 -8.24 -4.32 8.68
N ILE A 609 -8.02 -4.15 7.38
CA ILE A 609 -6.70 -4.07 6.72
C ILE A 609 -6.74 -2.92 5.71
N GLN A 610 -6.02 -1.83 6.01
CA GLN A 610 -6.07 -0.58 5.25
C GLN A 610 -7.52 -0.08 5.16
N ASP A 611 -8.05 0.08 3.95
CA ASP A 611 -9.46 0.43 3.73
C ASP A 611 -10.41 -0.78 3.71
N GLU A 612 -9.93 -2.01 3.71
CA GLU A 612 -10.78 -3.21 3.53
C GLU A 612 -11.14 -3.89 4.87
N TYR A 613 -12.28 -4.60 4.89
CA TYR A 613 -12.67 -5.49 5.99
C TYR A 613 -12.68 -6.93 5.48
N LYS A 614 -11.69 -7.72 5.86
CA LYS A 614 -11.50 -9.09 5.35
C LYS A 614 -11.91 -10.14 6.38
N ILE A 615 -12.37 -11.27 5.87
CA ILE A 615 -12.76 -12.44 6.66
C ILE A 615 -11.50 -13.26 6.97
N ILE A 616 -11.38 -13.72 8.21
CA ILE A 616 -10.36 -14.68 8.66
C ILE A 616 -11.03 -16.01 9.08
N ASP A 617 -10.21 -17.02 9.31
CA ASP A 617 -10.60 -18.31 9.92
C ASP A 617 -11.50 -19.26 9.09
N PHE A 618 -11.06 -19.53 7.87
CA PHE A 618 -11.72 -20.43 6.92
C PHE A 618 -11.63 -21.93 7.29
N GLU A 619 -11.26 -22.28 8.52
CA GLU A 619 -11.10 -23.68 8.96
C GLU A 619 -12.43 -24.43 9.13
N THR A 620 -13.53 -23.72 9.37
CA THR A 620 -14.88 -24.30 9.40
C THR A 620 -15.58 -24.27 8.03
N SER A 621 -15.02 -23.53 7.07
CA SER A 621 -15.63 -23.23 5.77
C SER A 621 -15.69 -24.42 4.81
N LYS A 622 -16.60 -24.37 3.84
CA LYS A 622 -16.83 -25.44 2.87
C LYS A 622 -17.13 -24.90 1.47
N VAL A 623 -16.59 -25.54 0.44
CA VAL A 623 -16.99 -25.29 -0.96
C VAL A 623 -18.23 -26.11 -1.26
N ILE A 624 -19.36 -25.46 -1.55
CA ILE A 624 -20.61 -26.12 -1.90
C ILE A 624 -20.51 -26.59 -3.36
N LYS A 625 -20.26 -27.88 -3.54
CA LYS A 625 -20.51 -28.60 -4.80
C LYS A 625 -22.03 -28.84 -4.89
N THR A 626 -22.62 -28.81 -6.08
CA THR A 626 -24.08 -28.94 -6.27
C THR A 626 -24.59 -30.32 -5.87
N GLY A 627 -25.10 -30.44 -4.64
CA GLY A 627 -25.65 -31.65 -4.04
C GLY A 627 -25.66 -31.53 -2.51
N ASN A 628 -26.69 -32.07 -1.86
CA ASN A 628 -26.94 -31.87 -0.42
C ASN A 628 -25.72 -32.31 0.41
N SER A 629 -25.28 -31.45 1.34
CA SER A 629 -24.14 -31.75 2.20
C SER A 629 -24.55 -31.61 3.68
N ILE A 630 -25.08 -32.71 4.23
CA ILE A 630 -25.29 -32.86 5.68
C ILE A 630 -23.91 -32.70 6.34
N THR A 631 -23.79 -31.79 7.31
CA THR A 631 -22.51 -31.55 8.00
C THR A 631 -22.73 -30.99 9.39
N ILE A 632 -22.19 -31.70 10.39
CA ILE A 632 -22.22 -31.40 11.83
C ILE A 632 -22.17 -29.89 12.12
N ALA A 633 -23.06 -29.43 12.98
CA ALA A 633 -23.12 -28.07 13.52
C ALA A 633 -21.72 -27.57 13.94
N ARG A 634 -21.30 -26.43 13.36
CA ARG A 634 -20.08 -25.69 13.73
C ARG A 634 -20.41 -24.20 13.71
N GLY A 635 -19.74 -23.43 14.56
CA GLY A 635 -19.89 -21.98 14.67
C GLY A 635 -20.40 -21.50 16.04
N LYS A 636 -20.28 -20.21 16.30
CA LYS A 636 -20.54 -19.55 17.58
C LYS A 636 -22.04 -19.34 17.81
N TYR A 637 -22.58 -19.89 18.91
CA TYR A 637 -24.04 -19.90 19.21
C TYR A 637 -24.75 -18.54 19.06
N SER A 638 -24.09 -17.42 19.35
CA SER A 638 -24.67 -16.07 19.21
C SER A 638 -24.94 -15.63 17.77
N TYR A 639 -24.29 -16.25 16.78
CA TYR A 639 -24.36 -15.89 15.35
C TYR A 639 -24.78 -17.06 14.45
N MET A 640 -24.86 -18.28 15.00
CA MET A 640 -25.40 -19.47 14.36
C MET A 640 -26.84 -19.24 13.88
N SER A 641 -27.22 -19.86 12.77
CA SER A 641 -28.58 -19.81 12.21
C SER A 641 -29.38 -21.07 12.58
N PRO A 642 -30.74 -21.03 12.56
CA PRO A 642 -31.55 -22.18 13.00
C PRO A 642 -31.29 -23.45 12.18
N GLU A 643 -31.07 -23.35 10.86
CA GLU A 643 -30.84 -24.54 10.04
C GLU A 643 -29.52 -25.28 10.32
N VAL A 644 -28.60 -24.68 11.09
CA VAL A 644 -27.31 -25.28 11.47
C VAL A 644 -27.41 -26.10 12.78
N SER A 645 -28.44 -25.88 13.61
CA SER A 645 -28.52 -26.49 14.97
C SER A 645 -29.37 -27.76 15.08
N HIS A 646 -30.11 -28.15 14.03
CA HIS A 646 -31.20 -29.13 14.15
C HIS A 646 -30.77 -30.62 14.10
N ASP A 647 -29.50 -30.93 13.86
CA ASP A 647 -28.89 -32.29 13.91
C ASP A 647 -28.99 -32.98 15.30
N SER A 648 -29.73 -32.43 16.26
CA SER A 648 -29.78 -32.86 17.68
C SER A 648 -31.17 -33.24 18.20
N TYR A 649 -32.21 -33.21 17.35
CA TYR A 649 -33.51 -33.82 17.68
C TYR A 649 -33.51 -35.30 17.30
N THR A 650 -33.65 -36.19 18.27
CA THR A 650 -33.75 -37.64 18.05
C THR A 650 -35.11 -38.05 17.46
N ASP A 651 -35.12 -39.17 16.72
CA ASP A 651 -36.25 -39.64 15.90
C ASP A 651 -37.60 -39.80 16.64
N ASP A 652 -37.59 -39.94 17.97
CA ASP A 652 -38.80 -40.07 18.79
C ASP A 652 -39.70 -38.82 18.75
N MET A 653 -39.16 -37.62 18.47
CA MET A 653 -39.95 -36.38 18.39
C MET A 653 -40.73 -36.23 17.07
N LEU A 654 -40.39 -37.01 16.03
CA LEU A 654 -41.06 -36.95 14.72
C LEU A 654 -42.36 -37.77 14.64
N LYS A 655 -42.69 -38.54 15.69
CA LYS A 655 -43.81 -39.51 15.67
C LYS A 655 -45.22 -38.89 15.76
N ASN A 656 -45.35 -37.61 16.07
CA ASN A 656 -46.64 -36.90 16.13
C ASN A 656 -46.79 -36.04 14.87
N GLY A 657 -47.49 -36.58 13.88
CA GLY A 657 -47.39 -36.10 12.49
C GLY A 657 -48.13 -34.79 12.19
N ASP A 658 -47.45 -33.95 11.41
CA ASP A 658 -48.06 -33.17 10.32
C ASP A 658 -47.01 -32.99 9.19
N GLU A 659 -46.43 -34.12 8.78
CA GLU A 659 -45.23 -34.18 7.94
C GLU A 659 -45.53 -34.09 6.44
N MET A 660 -45.38 -32.89 5.88
CA MET A 660 -45.02 -32.75 4.46
C MET A 660 -44.33 -31.42 4.12
N LYS A 661 -44.68 -30.33 4.81
CA LYS A 661 -44.15 -28.98 4.54
C LYS A 661 -42.94 -28.56 5.39
N LEU A 662 -42.69 -29.21 6.53
CA LEU A 662 -41.55 -28.90 7.41
C LEU A 662 -40.24 -29.57 6.95
N ALA A 663 -40.32 -30.79 6.39
CA ALA A 663 -39.16 -31.64 6.11
C ALA A 663 -38.25 -31.19 4.94
N HIS A 664 -38.66 -30.21 4.10
CA HIS A 664 -37.94 -29.91 2.86
C HIS A 664 -36.75 -28.93 3.01
N ASN A 665 -36.76 -28.03 4.00
CA ASN A 665 -35.72 -26.99 4.16
C ASN A 665 -34.93 -27.10 5.48
N ILE A 666 -35.32 -27.95 6.43
CA ILE A 666 -34.61 -28.12 7.71
C ILE A 666 -33.47 -29.13 7.49
N GLY A 667 -32.22 -28.66 7.55
CA GLY A 667 -31.00 -29.49 7.41
C GLY A 667 -30.15 -29.19 6.15
N ASN A 668 -30.71 -28.52 5.14
CA ASN A 668 -29.93 -28.08 3.98
C ASN A 668 -29.19 -26.76 4.27
N ILE A 669 -27.97 -26.85 4.81
CA ILE A 669 -27.11 -25.70 5.06
C ILE A 669 -26.66 -25.09 3.72
N THR A 670 -26.95 -23.81 3.50
CA THR A 670 -26.51 -23.03 2.32
C THR A 670 -25.86 -21.71 2.74
N ILE A 671 -25.40 -20.88 1.79
CA ILE A 671 -24.94 -19.49 2.02
C ILE A 671 -25.96 -18.61 2.80
N SER A 672 -27.21 -19.07 2.93
CA SER A 672 -28.23 -18.55 3.85
C SER A 672 -27.76 -18.42 5.31
N CYS A 673 -26.95 -19.33 5.84
CA CYS A 673 -26.58 -19.26 7.26
C CYS A 673 -25.61 -18.10 7.56
N ASP A 674 -24.67 -17.83 6.66
CA ASP A 674 -23.79 -16.65 6.73
C ASP A 674 -24.59 -15.33 6.69
N LEU A 675 -25.71 -15.28 5.95
CA LEU A 675 -26.62 -14.12 5.94
C LEU A 675 -27.29 -13.89 7.31
N PHE A 676 -27.68 -14.96 8.02
CA PHE A 676 -28.23 -14.84 9.37
C PHE A 676 -27.19 -14.26 10.34
N SER A 677 -25.96 -14.77 10.27
CA SER A 677 -24.82 -14.24 11.05
C SER A 677 -24.56 -12.76 10.75
N LEU A 678 -24.63 -12.36 9.47
CA LEU A 678 -24.55 -10.94 9.06
C LEU A 678 -25.66 -10.07 9.66
N GLY A 679 -26.90 -10.58 9.75
CA GLY A 679 -28.00 -9.87 10.40
C GLY A 679 -27.75 -9.63 11.89
N CYS A 680 -27.24 -10.65 12.58
CA CYS A 680 -26.77 -10.53 13.96
C CYS A 680 -25.60 -9.53 14.11
N ILE A 681 -24.63 -9.53 13.19
CA ILE A 681 -23.51 -8.56 13.17
C ILE A 681 -24.02 -7.13 12.96
N LEU A 682 -24.95 -6.89 12.04
CA LEU A 682 -25.54 -5.57 11.79
C LEU A 682 -26.29 -5.04 13.01
N LEU A 683 -27.13 -5.88 13.65
CA LEU A 683 -27.79 -5.51 14.90
C LEU A 683 -26.77 -5.19 15.99
N LYS A 684 -25.72 -6.02 16.13
CA LYS A 684 -24.65 -5.82 17.12
C LYS A 684 -23.87 -4.52 16.89
N LEU A 685 -23.62 -4.13 15.64
CA LEU A 685 -23.02 -2.83 15.31
C LEU A 685 -23.95 -1.64 15.58
N LEU A 686 -25.26 -1.77 15.29
CA LEU A 686 -26.21 -0.66 15.47
C LEU A 686 -26.66 -0.46 16.92
N THR A 687 -26.55 -1.47 17.78
CA THR A 687 -27.15 -1.47 19.14
C THR A 687 -26.21 -1.95 20.26
N ASN A 688 -25.21 -2.78 19.94
CA ASN A 688 -24.33 -3.50 20.89
C ASN A 688 -25.04 -4.33 21.98
N VAL A 689 -26.32 -4.66 21.84
CA VAL A 689 -27.00 -5.58 22.76
C VAL A 689 -26.34 -6.97 22.75
N PRO A 690 -26.48 -7.78 23.82
CA PRO A 690 -26.26 -9.21 23.71
C PRO A 690 -27.15 -9.80 22.60
N LEU A 691 -26.65 -10.78 21.84
CA LEU A 691 -27.46 -11.55 20.88
C LEU A 691 -28.21 -12.70 21.58
N GLN A 692 -28.74 -12.33 22.74
CA GLN A 692 -29.49 -13.09 23.72
C GLN A 692 -30.59 -12.14 24.21
N LEU A 693 -31.79 -12.64 24.40
CA LEU A 693 -32.92 -11.79 24.78
C LEU A 693 -32.82 -11.36 26.26
N ASP A 694 -32.94 -10.05 26.51
CA ASP A 694 -32.72 -9.32 27.79
C ASP A 694 -34.00 -9.18 28.64
N GLU A 695 -33.87 -9.33 29.97
CA GLU A 695 -34.96 -9.26 30.97
C GLU A 695 -35.86 -8.01 30.86
N GLN A 696 -35.37 -6.91 30.30
CA GLN A 696 -36.14 -5.69 30.02
C GLN A 696 -37.42 -5.91 29.18
N PHE A 697 -37.55 -7.05 28.50
CA PHE A 697 -38.72 -7.41 27.68
C PHE A 697 -39.72 -8.35 28.38
N ILE A 698 -39.44 -8.89 29.58
CA ILE A 698 -40.37 -9.76 30.34
C ILE A 698 -41.69 -9.04 30.63
N HIS A 699 -41.60 -7.77 31.01
CA HIS A 699 -42.71 -6.94 31.47
C HIS A 699 -43.30 -6.06 30.37
N ASP A 700 -42.93 -6.30 29.10
CA ASP A 700 -43.54 -5.62 27.98
C ASP A 700 -45.00 -6.10 27.81
N SER A 701 -45.95 -5.16 27.80
CA SER A 701 -47.37 -5.47 27.78
C SER A 701 -47.88 -5.98 26.44
N ASP A 702 -47.08 -5.93 25.36
CA ASP A 702 -47.37 -6.58 24.08
C ASP A 702 -46.71 -7.95 23.94
N ILE A 703 -45.63 -8.24 24.69
CA ILE A 703 -44.99 -9.58 24.71
C ILE A 703 -45.64 -10.51 25.75
N SER A 704 -46.06 -9.98 26.90
CA SER A 704 -46.72 -10.75 27.98
C SER A 704 -48.15 -11.21 27.66
N LYS A 705 -48.70 -10.81 26.50
CA LYS A 705 -49.99 -11.30 25.97
C LYS A 705 -49.92 -12.73 25.40
N TYR A 706 -48.73 -13.26 25.17
CA TYR A 706 -48.51 -14.58 24.58
C TYR A 706 -48.38 -15.65 25.68
N ASN A 707 -49.39 -16.51 25.80
CA ASN A 707 -49.57 -17.43 26.92
C ASN A 707 -48.83 -18.76 26.72
N ASP A 708 -47.57 -18.81 27.13
CA ASP A 708 -46.62 -19.86 26.75
C ASP A 708 -45.76 -20.31 27.94
N ASN A 709 -45.61 -21.62 28.17
CA ASN A 709 -44.85 -22.19 29.30
C ASN A 709 -43.32 -22.06 29.16
N PHE A 710 -42.83 -21.26 28.22
CA PHE A 710 -41.41 -21.03 28.03
C PHE A 710 -40.92 -19.87 28.90
N THR A 711 -39.92 -20.16 29.74
CA THR A 711 -39.09 -19.13 30.38
C THR A 711 -38.23 -18.41 29.34
N TYR A 712 -38.85 -17.43 28.68
CA TYR A 712 -38.15 -16.35 28.03
C TYR A 712 -37.45 -15.50 29.09
N PHE A 713 -36.23 -15.05 28.81
CA PHE A 713 -35.44 -14.13 29.63
C PHE A 713 -35.09 -14.63 31.06
N ASN A 714 -33.80 -14.87 31.25
CA ASN A 714 -33.12 -15.00 32.54
C ASN A 714 -31.68 -14.48 32.29
N VAL A 715 -30.83 -14.39 33.30
CA VAL A 715 -29.45 -13.86 33.26
C VAL A 715 -28.57 -14.48 32.16
N TYR A 716 -28.96 -15.64 31.61
CA TYR A 716 -28.32 -16.32 30.48
C TYR A 716 -29.31 -16.55 29.30
N GLY A 717 -29.91 -15.47 28.80
CA GLY A 717 -31.05 -15.50 27.85
C GLY A 717 -30.83 -16.33 26.57
N LYS A 718 -31.94 -16.86 26.02
CA LYS A 718 -31.93 -17.68 24.80
C LYS A 718 -31.35 -16.93 23.59
N TYR A 719 -30.48 -17.62 22.83
CA TYR A 719 -29.92 -17.13 21.56
C TYR A 719 -30.98 -17.07 20.46
N PHE A 720 -30.86 -16.12 19.53
CA PHE A 720 -31.86 -15.87 18.48
C PHE A 720 -32.24 -17.12 17.68
N PHE A 721 -31.29 -17.97 17.29
CA PHE A 721 -31.57 -19.19 16.51
C PHE A 721 -32.51 -20.18 17.23
N THR A 722 -32.49 -20.21 18.55
CA THR A 722 -33.41 -21.04 19.36
C THR A 722 -34.82 -20.45 19.45
N VAL A 723 -34.97 -19.15 19.18
CA VAL A 723 -36.22 -18.40 19.23
C VAL A 723 -36.92 -18.42 17.87
N VAL A 724 -36.19 -18.25 16.75
CA VAL A 724 -36.72 -18.45 15.39
C VAL A 724 -36.98 -19.93 15.03
N THR A 725 -37.16 -20.80 16.01
CA THR A 725 -37.61 -22.19 15.82
C THR A 725 -39.11 -22.26 15.51
N THR A 726 -39.90 -21.27 15.94
CA THR A 726 -41.34 -21.12 15.66
C THR A 726 -41.64 -19.79 14.97
N SER A 727 -42.75 -19.72 14.24
CA SER A 727 -43.19 -18.49 13.58
C SER A 727 -43.55 -17.38 14.58
N GLU A 728 -44.03 -17.76 15.77
CA GLU A 728 -44.32 -16.82 16.86
C GLU A 728 -43.04 -16.24 17.48
N GLY A 729 -42.02 -17.07 17.68
CA GLY A 729 -40.71 -16.62 18.14
C GLY A 729 -40.01 -15.70 17.12
N GLU A 730 -40.17 -15.97 15.82
CA GLU A 730 -39.74 -15.08 14.74
C GLU A 730 -40.45 -13.71 14.80
N MET A 731 -41.77 -13.68 15.00
CA MET A 731 -42.51 -12.42 15.20
C MET A 731 -42.08 -11.66 16.46
N LYS A 732 -41.90 -12.35 17.60
CA LYS A 732 -41.39 -11.78 18.86
C LYS A 732 -39.99 -11.17 18.67
N LEU A 733 -39.10 -11.83 17.92
CA LEU A 733 -37.76 -11.31 17.63
C LEU A 733 -37.79 -10.09 16.71
N HIS A 734 -38.65 -10.07 15.68
CA HIS A 734 -38.83 -8.91 14.81
C HIS A 734 -39.33 -7.68 15.59
N TYR A 735 -40.30 -7.85 16.50
CA TYR A 735 -40.77 -6.76 17.37
C TYR A 735 -39.67 -6.23 18.30
N ALA A 736 -38.89 -7.12 18.92
CA ALA A 736 -37.76 -6.72 19.76
C ALA A 736 -36.74 -5.87 18.97
N ILE A 737 -36.46 -6.23 17.71
CA ILE A 737 -35.55 -5.49 16.83
C ILE A 737 -36.14 -4.15 16.37
N GLU A 738 -37.44 -4.09 16.05
CA GLU A 738 -38.16 -2.84 15.77
C GLU A 738 -38.00 -1.84 16.94
N LYS A 739 -38.21 -2.31 18.18
CA LYS A 739 -38.04 -1.51 19.40
C LYS A 739 -36.59 -1.12 19.68
N LEU A 740 -35.62 -2.02 19.49
CA LEU A 740 -34.19 -1.76 19.71
C LEU A 740 -33.59 -0.76 18.71
N ILE A 741 -33.98 -0.82 17.43
CA ILE A 741 -33.50 0.13 16.43
C ILE A 741 -34.12 1.52 16.65
N ASN A 742 -35.42 1.59 16.91
CA ASN A 742 -36.12 2.87 17.15
C ASN A 742 -35.68 3.57 18.46
N SER A 743 -35.12 2.84 19.43
CA SER A 743 -34.48 3.42 20.62
C SER A 743 -32.99 3.75 20.42
N SER A 744 -32.32 3.16 19.43
CA SER A 744 -30.88 3.37 19.17
C SER A 744 -30.56 4.46 18.14
N ILE A 745 -31.53 4.81 17.28
CA ILE A 745 -31.35 5.68 16.12
C ILE A 745 -32.48 6.73 16.06
N MET A 746 -32.11 8.00 15.93
CA MET A 746 -33.05 9.11 15.94
C MET A 746 -34.06 9.04 14.78
N GLU A 747 -35.35 9.17 15.09
CA GLU A 747 -36.45 9.09 14.13
C GLU A 747 -36.35 10.15 13.02
N GLU A 748 -35.84 11.34 13.33
CA GLU A 748 -35.56 12.44 12.38
C GLU A 748 -34.61 12.04 11.22
N TYR A 749 -33.85 10.94 11.36
CA TYR A 749 -33.01 10.44 10.27
C TYR A 749 -33.81 9.72 9.18
N GLY A 750 -35.07 9.32 9.45
CA GLY A 750 -36.00 8.70 8.49
C GLY A 750 -35.67 7.28 8.01
N VAL A 751 -34.51 6.73 8.39
CA VAL A 751 -33.95 5.48 7.82
C VAL A 751 -34.27 4.21 8.62
N ASN A 752 -34.80 4.33 9.84
CA ASN A 752 -35.00 3.20 10.76
C ASN A 752 -35.76 2.03 10.12
N HIS A 753 -36.82 2.32 9.35
CA HIS A 753 -37.63 1.32 8.67
C HIS A 753 -36.83 0.44 7.70
N LEU A 754 -35.88 1.00 6.93
CA LEU A 754 -35.01 0.22 6.04
C LEU A 754 -33.93 -0.56 6.81
N LEU A 755 -33.43 -0.02 7.92
CA LEU A 755 -32.44 -0.72 8.75
C LEU A 755 -33.07 -1.93 9.45
N ILE A 756 -34.29 -1.78 10.00
CA ILE A 756 -35.10 -2.88 10.52
C ILE A 756 -35.37 -3.89 9.39
N ARG A 757 -35.84 -3.44 8.22
CA ARG A 757 -36.11 -4.32 7.06
C ARG A 757 -34.88 -5.11 6.62
N CYS A 758 -33.69 -4.49 6.63
CA CYS A 758 -32.43 -5.17 6.33
C CYS A 758 -32.07 -6.25 7.36
N ILE A 759 -32.23 -5.97 8.66
CA ILE A 759 -31.94 -6.97 9.71
C ILE A 759 -32.94 -8.13 9.62
N ILE A 760 -34.25 -7.86 9.60
CA ILE A 760 -35.27 -8.93 9.60
C ILE A 760 -35.21 -9.79 8.32
N THR A 761 -34.79 -9.25 7.17
CA THR A 761 -34.59 -10.06 5.94
C THR A 761 -33.28 -10.86 5.93
N MET A 762 -32.35 -10.61 6.85
CA MET A 762 -31.18 -11.46 7.08
C MET A 762 -31.47 -12.61 8.05
N ILE A 763 -32.23 -12.36 9.13
CA ILE A 763 -32.40 -13.32 10.25
C ILE A 763 -33.64 -14.22 10.15
N GLN A 764 -34.27 -14.34 8.98
CA GLN A 764 -35.52 -15.11 8.85
C GLN A 764 -35.32 -16.60 9.19
N ARG A 765 -36.35 -17.21 9.79
CA ARG A 765 -36.42 -18.65 10.07
C ARG A 765 -36.20 -19.46 8.79
N ASP A 766 -36.92 -19.09 7.74
CA ASP A 766 -36.84 -19.72 6.43
C ASP A 766 -35.63 -19.21 5.66
N SER A 767 -34.61 -20.06 5.54
CA SER A 767 -33.36 -19.81 4.82
C SER A 767 -33.58 -19.39 3.36
N SER A 768 -34.64 -19.89 2.71
CA SER A 768 -34.94 -19.61 1.29
C SER A 768 -35.44 -18.19 1.03
N LYS A 769 -35.89 -17.48 2.06
CA LYS A 769 -36.40 -16.10 1.96
C LYS A 769 -35.36 -15.02 2.27
N ARG A 770 -34.16 -15.40 2.75
CA ARG A 770 -33.09 -14.45 3.11
C ARG A 770 -32.50 -13.80 1.87
N LEU A 771 -32.36 -12.48 1.88
CA LEU A 771 -31.89 -11.72 0.71
C LEU A 771 -30.37 -11.77 0.54
N SER A 772 -29.89 -11.85 -0.70
CA SER A 772 -28.45 -11.87 -0.99
C SER A 772 -27.72 -10.59 -0.57
N CYS A 773 -26.42 -10.70 -0.25
CA CYS A 773 -25.53 -9.58 0.10
C CYS A 773 -25.62 -8.41 -0.90
N ARG A 774 -25.83 -8.69 -2.21
CA ARG A 774 -26.04 -7.68 -3.27
C ARG A 774 -27.17 -6.71 -2.92
N VAL A 775 -28.34 -7.24 -2.53
CA VAL A 775 -29.54 -6.43 -2.28
C VAL A 775 -29.31 -5.55 -1.05
N HIS A 776 -28.90 -6.15 0.07
CA HIS A 776 -28.58 -5.42 1.29
C HIS A 776 -27.53 -4.33 1.09
N LYS A 777 -26.46 -4.62 0.32
CA LYS A 777 -25.42 -3.63 0.01
C LYS A 777 -26.04 -2.41 -0.69
N THR A 778 -26.79 -2.60 -1.76
CA THR A 778 -27.42 -1.51 -2.51
C THR A 778 -28.44 -0.73 -1.68
N THR A 779 -29.14 -1.38 -0.74
CA THR A 779 -30.03 -0.69 0.22
C THR A 779 -29.24 0.23 1.13
N LEU A 780 -28.16 -0.27 1.75
CA LEU A 780 -27.35 0.49 2.69
C LEU A 780 -26.52 1.59 2.00
N GLU A 781 -26.03 1.37 0.78
CA GLU A 781 -25.44 2.43 -0.06
C GLU A 781 -26.44 3.57 -0.32
N SER A 782 -27.70 3.24 -0.56
CA SER A 782 -28.78 4.23 -0.77
C SER A 782 -29.13 4.99 0.50
N VAL A 783 -29.16 4.30 1.65
CA VAL A 783 -29.29 4.91 2.99
C VAL A 783 -28.13 5.85 3.29
N VAL A 784 -26.87 5.44 3.05
CA VAL A 784 -25.69 6.30 3.28
C VAL A 784 -25.72 7.55 2.39
N LYS A 785 -26.09 7.43 1.11
CA LYS A 785 -26.26 8.57 0.19
C LYS A 785 -27.33 9.55 0.67
N PHE A 786 -28.47 9.04 1.15
CA PHE A 786 -29.52 9.86 1.73
C PHE A 786 -29.06 10.58 3.03
N LEU A 787 -28.40 9.86 3.94
CA LEU A 787 -27.89 10.44 5.19
C LEU A 787 -26.84 11.54 4.94
N LYS A 788 -26.02 11.42 3.89
CA LYS A 788 -25.07 12.46 3.43
C LYS A 788 -25.70 13.62 2.66
N GLY A 789 -26.99 13.53 2.28
CA GLY A 789 -27.66 14.52 1.43
C GLY A 789 -27.31 14.40 -0.06
N GLU A 790 -26.62 13.33 -0.47
CA GLU A 790 -26.27 13.03 -1.87
C GLU A 790 -27.49 12.57 -2.69
N SER A 791 -28.55 12.08 -2.02
CA SER A 791 -29.86 11.77 -2.61
C SER A 791 -30.98 12.48 -1.87
N LYS A 792 -31.97 13.00 -2.60
CA LYS A 792 -33.21 13.56 -2.04
C LYS A 792 -34.26 12.49 -1.68
N GLU A 793 -34.14 11.29 -2.26
CA GLU A 793 -35.10 10.20 -2.12
C GLU A 793 -34.41 8.90 -1.68
N LEU A 794 -35.08 8.16 -0.81
CA LEU A 794 -34.73 6.78 -0.46
C LEU A 794 -35.40 5.84 -1.46
N LYS A 795 -34.59 5.21 -2.33
CA LYS A 795 -35.08 4.21 -3.28
C LYS A 795 -35.26 2.86 -2.60
N GLU A 796 -36.49 2.47 -2.30
CA GLU A 796 -36.81 1.06 -2.03
C GLU A 796 -36.43 0.21 -3.25
N ILE A 797 -35.64 -0.84 -3.04
CA ILE A 797 -35.32 -1.80 -4.10
C ILE A 797 -36.56 -2.66 -4.37
N THR A 798 -36.89 -2.86 -5.64
CA THR A 798 -38.05 -3.64 -6.09
C THR A 798 -38.08 -5.07 -5.56
N ASP A 799 -36.92 -5.69 -5.38
CA ASP A 799 -36.71 -7.03 -4.82
C ASP A 799 -37.39 -7.21 -3.44
N TYR A 800 -37.59 -6.12 -2.66
CA TYR A 800 -38.32 -6.16 -1.38
C TYR A 800 -39.85 -6.25 -1.50
N LYS A 801 -40.43 -6.10 -2.71
CA LYS A 801 -41.88 -6.10 -2.94
C LYS A 801 -42.45 -7.46 -3.31
N GLU A 802 -41.61 -8.39 -3.77
CA GLU A 802 -42.01 -9.78 -4.07
C GLU A 802 -41.92 -10.69 -2.84
N ILE A 803 -41.06 -10.38 -1.87
CA ILE A 803 -41.14 -10.99 -0.54
C ILE A 803 -42.45 -10.51 0.10
N ILE A 804 -43.35 -11.47 0.35
CA ILE A 804 -44.66 -11.33 1.02
C ILE A 804 -44.62 -10.16 2.00
N SER A 805 -45.41 -9.11 1.69
CA SER A 805 -45.35 -7.79 2.33
C SER A 805 -44.93 -7.88 3.79
N LEU A 806 -43.66 -7.54 4.07
CA LEU A 806 -43.07 -7.59 5.40
C LEU A 806 -43.61 -6.42 6.23
N LYS A 807 -44.86 -6.59 6.66
CA LYS A 807 -45.57 -5.68 7.53
C LYS A 807 -44.83 -5.62 8.87
N SER A 808 -44.60 -4.41 9.36
CA SER A 808 -44.08 -4.23 10.72
C SER A 808 -45.03 -4.87 11.74
N TYR A 809 -44.57 -5.17 12.95
CA TYR A 809 -45.46 -5.76 13.95
C TYR A 809 -46.62 -4.80 14.28
N SER A 810 -46.33 -3.49 14.26
CA SER A 810 -47.31 -2.40 14.30
C SER A 810 -48.40 -2.49 13.20
N GLN A 811 -48.04 -2.80 11.94
CA GLN A 811 -48.99 -3.01 10.85
C GLN A 811 -49.78 -4.33 10.99
N LEU A 812 -49.13 -5.40 11.47
CA LEU A 812 -49.80 -6.68 11.74
C LEU A 812 -50.83 -6.56 12.87
N ILE A 813 -50.56 -5.77 13.92
CA ILE A 813 -51.56 -5.45 14.96
C ILE A 813 -52.78 -4.73 14.36
N GLU A 814 -52.56 -3.75 13.48
CA GLU A 814 -53.67 -2.97 12.91
C GLU A 814 -54.58 -3.83 12.02
N GLU A 815 -54.00 -4.74 11.22
CA GLU A 815 -54.77 -5.72 10.45
C GLU A 815 -55.43 -6.78 11.33
N ASN A 816 -54.76 -7.27 12.37
CA ASN A 816 -55.34 -8.28 13.26
C ASN A 816 -56.50 -7.69 14.11
N LYS A 817 -56.45 -6.40 14.46
CA LYS A 817 -57.62 -5.66 14.98
C LYS A 817 -58.78 -5.66 13.98
N LYS A 818 -58.54 -5.23 12.74
CA LYS A 818 -59.57 -5.20 11.67
C LYS A 818 -60.14 -6.60 11.38
N LEU A 819 -59.32 -7.66 11.47
CA LEU A 819 -59.77 -9.04 11.34
C LEU A 819 -60.67 -9.48 12.51
N ASN A 820 -60.31 -9.16 13.76
CA ASN A 820 -61.15 -9.45 14.92
C ASN A 820 -62.46 -8.64 14.93
N GLU A 821 -62.44 -7.40 14.45
CA GLU A 821 -63.64 -6.57 14.25
C GLU A 821 -64.56 -7.17 13.17
N ASN A 822 -63.99 -7.59 12.03
CA ASN A 822 -64.72 -8.30 10.97
C ASN A 822 -65.26 -9.65 11.44
N GLN A 823 -64.52 -10.41 12.25
CA GLN A 823 -64.96 -11.69 12.79
C GLN A 823 -66.16 -11.50 13.74
N LYS A 824 -66.10 -10.52 14.66
CA LYS A 824 -67.26 -10.18 15.51
C LYS A 824 -68.48 -9.80 14.69
N ALA A 825 -68.31 -8.97 13.65
CA ALA A 825 -69.40 -8.60 12.74
C ALA A 825 -69.93 -9.79 11.91
N LEU A 826 -69.16 -10.87 11.76
CA LEU A 826 -69.60 -12.11 11.12
C LEU A 826 -70.34 -13.02 12.11
N GLU A 827 -69.82 -13.19 13.33
CA GLU A 827 -70.46 -13.92 14.43
C GLU A 827 -71.83 -13.31 14.79
N GLU A 828 -71.93 -11.98 14.81
CA GLU A 828 -73.18 -11.26 15.07
C GLU A 828 -74.21 -11.47 13.95
N LYS A 829 -73.77 -11.52 12.68
CA LYS A 829 -74.62 -11.90 11.54
C LYS A 829 -75.06 -13.36 11.57
N ILE A 830 -74.18 -14.28 11.96
CA ILE A 830 -74.52 -15.70 12.16
C ILE A 830 -75.60 -15.81 13.23
N LYS A 831 -75.47 -15.08 14.34
CA LYS A 831 -76.45 -15.05 15.44
C LYS A 831 -77.82 -14.53 15.00
N ILE A 832 -77.86 -13.50 14.15
CA ILE A 832 -79.10 -12.99 13.53
C ILE A 832 -79.73 -14.07 12.63
N LEU A 833 -78.94 -14.72 11.78
CA LEU A 833 -79.41 -15.82 10.92
C LEU A 833 -79.92 -17.02 11.72
N GLU A 834 -79.26 -17.36 12.84
CA GLU A 834 -79.73 -18.41 13.76
C GLU A 834 -81.06 -18.05 14.43
N GLU A 835 -81.27 -16.78 14.80
CA GLU A 835 -82.57 -16.30 15.29
C GLU A 835 -83.65 -16.29 14.21
N GLU A 836 -83.33 -15.90 12.97
CA GLU A 836 -84.25 -15.96 11.84
C GLU A 836 -84.64 -17.41 11.53
N ILE A 837 -83.67 -18.33 11.49
CA ILE A 837 -83.92 -19.78 11.34
C ILE A 837 -84.75 -20.33 12.50
N ARG A 838 -84.56 -19.84 13.75
CA ARG A 838 -85.42 -20.19 14.89
C ARG A 838 -86.85 -19.69 14.71
N LYS A 839 -87.04 -18.43 14.31
CA LYS A 839 -88.36 -17.83 14.02
C LYS A 839 -89.06 -18.56 12.87
N TRP A 840 -88.31 -18.93 11.81
CA TRP A 840 -88.83 -19.71 10.69
C TRP A 840 -89.31 -21.11 11.12
N LYS A 841 -88.53 -21.80 11.96
CA LYS A 841 -88.91 -23.12 12.52
C LYS A 841 -90.14 -23.02 13.43
N LEU A 842 -90.23 -21.97 14.26
CA LEU A 842 -91.40 -21.69 15.12
C LEU A 842 -92.66 -21.33 14.33
N ASN A 843 -92.52 -20.72 13.15
CA ASN A 843 -93.63 -20.42 12.24
C ASN A 843 -93.94 -21.58 11.26
N SER A 844 -93.24 -22.72 11.36
CA SER A 844 -93.46 -23.92 10.56
C SER A 844 -93.97 -25.11 11.37
N GLN A 845 -94.41 -24.88 12.60
CA GLN A 845 -95.13 -25.81 13.48
C GLN A 845 -96.55 -25.29 13.74
#